data_AF-A0A4R2LQG3-F1
#
_entry.id   AF-A0A4R2LQG3-F1
#
_cell.length_a   1.000
_cell.length_b   1.000
_cell.length_c   1.000
_cell.angle_alpha   90.00
_cell.angle_beta   90.00
_cell.angle_gamma   90.00
#
_symmetry.space_group_name_H-M   'P 1'
#
loop_
_entity.id
_entity.type
_entity.pdbx_description
1 polymer ?
#
loop_
_entity_poly.entity_id
_entity_poly.type
_entity_poly.pdbx_seq_one_letter_code
_entity_poly.pdbx_strand_id
1 'polypeptide(L)'
;MSRVFASIPVPERLAHDPAAEAEAAAERRRRRLLFAAVFVVGSVVGLAYTFARPAQYRSEATLRVDASTTAPAGADGAERAAAVERELLSDHELLKTVLERVGSGPGVPASVVALGEALSVQRVEDTGLLRLAAVGDDPRRLARLVNTWLDVYRERQVASRDAEAAAADGELQRQLAALEQQVTERRAALERFREANDISSLQRDENQVLARLKGLNEALAKATQTSVDARARLGAVRDAEARGQPLVREQDRATLATLQRQAGTLRAQVETYRNKYTPQYIAINPEMAHAVRDLDEVEKEIRRLTQSSAQAQLIEAEQNLAAARAAEADLQAQIGAQKTTVARFSARFAEHEALQKELEQLETLLRDTRTRLAQAQVDRDGRFARVGIVSRAFVPDAPFYPHYGRDAVLSVVAAALLGLLAVALRRLFVAPPAPAPTTLTQLIAVAAPGAGMLPLPGATAAAALPAAPDLPRLGQALPRELTLLEVRALLDAADEPTRWLVMLPFCGLSRDEVASLSWQHLDLDAGRVRVPGRGERVLALPALLATALRAAAGPAAAPLWADADGQPLDAAELEAMLACAVCDAGLSRPAEIGLDALHHSYLAFLVRQGLRLSELRRLVGATSSARLAGYGVLSPPMPGLALEQIDTTYPALRPPALPAA
;
A
#
# COMPACT_ATOMS: atom_id res chain seq x y z
N MET A 1 25.37 -47.51 95.03
CA MET A 1 24.60 -48.75 94.81
C MET A 1 24.99 -49.31 93.45
N SER A 2 25.38 -50.55 93.20
CA SER A 2 25.86 -51.68 93.99
C SER A 2 26.64 -52.57 92.98
N ARG A 3 27.54 -53.41 93.51
CA ARG A 3 28.45 -54.40 92.89
C ARG A 3 27.89 -55.14 91.64
N VAL A 4 28.70 -55.65 90.71
CA VAL A 4 29.44 -56.94 90.83
C VAL A 4 30.54 -57.09 89.74
N PHE A 5 31.63 -57.75 90.15
CA PHE A 5 32.81 -58.24 89.43
C PHE A 5 32.53 -59.12 88.19
N ALA A 6 33.39 -59.04 87.16
CA ALA A 6 33.98 -60.22 86.50
C ALA A 6 35.22 -59.83 85.67
N SER A 7 36.34 -60.49 85.97
CA SER A 7 37.63 -60.50 85.28
C SER A 7 37.54 -61.02 83.84
N ILE A 8 38.22 -60.37 82.89
CA ILE A 8 38.43 -60.88 81.53
C ILE A 8 39.94 -60.80 81.20
N PRO A 9 40.55 -61.88 80.67
CA PRO A 9 42.00 -62.01 80.50
C PRO A 9 42.51 -61.26 79.27
N VAL A 10 43.79 -60.91 79.32
CA VAL A 10 44.61 -60.39 78.22
C VAL A 10 44.95 -61.53 77.25
N PRO A 11 44.76 -61.37 75.93
CA PRO A 11 45.54 -62.07 74.91
C PRO A 11 46.43 -61.02 74.18
N GLU A 12 47.75 -61.12 74.29
CA GLU A 12 48.63 -61.96 73.46
C GLU A 12 48.93 -61.31 72.10
N ARG A 13 50.21 -60.96 71.93
CA ARG A 13 50.78 -60.22 70.81
C ARG A 13 50.59 -60.99 69.50
N LEU A 14 49.82 -60.43 68.56
CA LEU A 14 49.81 -60.86 67.17
C LEU A 14 51.13 -60.45 66.51
N ALA A 15 51.80 -61.44 65.93
CA ALA A 15 53.08 -61.32 65.25
C ALA A 15 53.06 -60.24 64.15
N HIS A 16 54.06 -59.37 64.19
CA HIS A 16 54.37 -58.40 63.14
C HIS A 16 55.03 -59.18 61.99
N ASP A 17 54.34 -59.34 60.86
CA ASP A 17 54.85 -60.04 59.69
C ASP A 17 55.54 -59.05 58.71
N PRO A 18 56.87 -58.94 58.72
CA PRO A 18 57.59 -58.00 57.85
C PRO A 18 57.46 -58.32 56.35
N ALA A 19 57.02 -59.53 55.99
CA ALA A 19 56.82 -59.93 54.59
C ALA A 19 55.58 -59.25 53.96
N ALA A 20 54.49 -59.13 54.73
CA ALA A 20 53.26 -58.47 54.26
C ALA A 20 53.44 -56.96 54.05
N GLU A 21 54.24 -56.29 54.90
CA GLU A 21 54.57 -54.88 54.72
C GLU A 21 55.47 -54.63 53.51
N ALA A 22 56.41 -55.55 53.23
CA ALA A 22 57.30 -55.49 52.07
C ALA A 22 56.53 -55.67 50.74
N GLU A 23 55.58 -56.61 50.67
CA GLU A 23 54.72 -56.79 49.49
C GLU A 23 53.81 -55.59 49.26
N ALA A 24 53.19 -55.05 50.31
CA ALA A 24 52.37 -53.85 50.22
C ALA A 24 53.18 -52.62 49.76
N ALA A 25 54.44 -52.50 50.19
CA ALA A 25 55.35 -51.44 49.76
C ALA A 25 55.76 -51.59 48.28
N ALA A 26 56.06 -52.82 47.83
CA ALA A 26 56.39 -53.11 46.43
C ALA A 26 55.21 -52.81 45.50
N GLU A 27 53.98 -53.14 45.91
CA GLU A 27 52.77 -52.87 45.15
C GLU A 27 52.43 -51.37 45.10
N ARG A 28 52.63 -50.63 46.19
CA ARG A 28 52.56 -49.14 46.19
C ARG A 28 53.59 -48.52 45.25
N ARG A 29 54.81 -49.05 45.21
CA ARG A 29 55.87 -48.58 44.30
C ARG A 29 55.50 -48.84 42.83
N ARG A 30 54.96 -50.02 42.50
CA ARG A 30 54.48 -50.33 41.14
C ARG A 30 53.32 -49.43 40.71
N ARG A 31 52.38 -49.10 41.61
CA ARG A 31 51.29 -48.13 41.34
C ARG A 31 51.81 -46.73 41.04
N ARG A 32 52.74 -46.24 41.86
CA ARG A 32 53.37 -44.93 41.65
C ARG A 32 54.18 -44.87 40.37
N LEU A 33 54.90 -45.95 40.03
CA LEU A 33 55.64 -46.06 38.76
C LEU A 33 54.71 -46.11 37.55
N LEU A 34 53.61 -46.85 37.61
CA LEU A 34 52.62 -46.88 36.53
C LEU A 34 51.95 -45.51 36.33
N PHE A 35 51.52 -44.87 37.42
CA PHE A 35 50.98 -43.52 37.38
C PHE A 35 51.99 -42.54 36.78
N ALA A 36 53.23 -42.54 37.27
CA ALA A 36 54.29 -41.65 36.80
C ALA A 36 54.61 -41.88 35.31
N ALA A 37 54.69 -43.14 34.87
CA ALA A 37 54.96 -43.47 33.47
C ALA A 37 53.84 -42.97 32.54
N VAL A 38 52.58 -43.26 32.86
CA VAL A 38 51.42 -42.83 32.06
C VAL A 38 51.27 -41.30 32.09
N PHE A 39 51.48 -40.67 33.25
CA PHE A 39 51.42 -39.22 33.40
C PHE A 39 52.51 -38.50 32.59
N VAL A 40 53.76 -38.97 32.65
CA VAL A 40 54.88 -38.36 31.93
C VAL A 40 54.70 -38.52 30.43
N VAL A 41 54.37 -39.72 29.95
CA VAL A 41 54.14 -39.97 28.52
C VAL A 41 52.94 -39.15 28.02
N GLY A 42 51.82 -39.16 28.76
CA GLY A 42 50.63 -38.39 28.41
C GLY A 42 50.88 -36.88 28.37
N SER A 43 51.65 -36.36 29.34
CA SER A 43 51.99 -34.93 29.39
C SER A 43 52.93 -34.52 28.25
N VAL A 44 53.94 -35.33 27.93
CA VAL A 44 54.86 -35.05 26.82
C VAL A 44 54.13 -35.06 25.48
N VAL A 45 53.29 -36.07 25.23
CA VAL A 45 52.49 -36.14 23.99
C VAL A 45 51.49 -34.99 23.92
N GLY A 46 50.80 -34.67 25.01
CA GLY A 46 49.82 -33.59 25.09
C GLY A 46 50.44 -32.20 24.89
N LEU A 47 51.59 -31.93 25.50
CA LEU A 47 52.32 -30.67 25.33
C LEU A 47 52.91 -30.55 23.92
N ALA A 48 53.54 -31.61 23.41
CA ALA A 48 54.06 -31.64 22.05
C ALA A 48 52.96 -31.35 21.02
N TYR A 49 51.78 -31.92 21.20
CA TYR A 49 50.63 -31.66 20.35
C TYR A 49 50.12 -30.21 20.48
N THR A 50 50.04 -29.66 21.70
CA THR A 50 49.60 -28.27 21.92
C THR A 50 50.53 -27.26 21.27
N PHE A 51 51.86 -27.43 21.36
CA PHE A 51 52.84 -26.51 20.79
C PHE A 51 53.11 -26.74 19.29
N ALA A 52 52.82 -27.93 18.75
CA ALA A 52 52.96 -28.21 17.32
C ALA A 52 51.83 -27.61 16.46
N ARG A 53 50.75 -27.10 17.07
CA ARG A 53 49.63 -26.47 16.36
C ARG A 53 50.02 -25.08 15.83
N PRO A 54 49.70 -24.75 14.56
CA PRO A 54 49.99 -23.44 13.99
C PRO A 54 49.22 -22.33 14.71
N ALA A 55 49.87 -21.20 14.90
CA ALA A 55 49.28 -20.01 15.50
C ALA A 55 48.40 -19.27 14.48
N GLN A 56 47.12 -19.12 14.78
CA GLN A 56 46.20 -18.32 13.97
C GLN A 56 46.06 -16.93 14.57
N TYR A 57 46.09 -15.91 13.72
CA TYR A 57 45.91 -14.50 14.06
C TYR A 57 44.59 -13.99 13.49
N ARG A 58 44.02 -12.95 14.12
CA ARG A 58 42.79 -12.30 13.68
C ARG A 58 43.03 -10.79 13.54
N SER A 59 42.69 -10.23 12.38
CA SER A 59 42.69 -8.77 12.15
C SER A 59 41.26 -8.31 11.87
N GLU A 60 40.84 -7.19 12.45
CA GLU A 60 39.47 -6.70 12.33
C GLU A 60 39.37 -5.19 12.05
N ALA A 61 38.39 -4.80 11.24
CA ALA A 61 38.01 -3.43 10.94
C ALA A 61 36.52 -3.21 11.27
N THR A 62 36.15 -1.99 11.65
CA THR A 62 34.77 -1.63 11.97
C THR A 62 34.27 -0.55 11.02
N LEU A 63 33.10 -0.81 10.44
CA LEU A 63 32.38 0.03 9.50
C LEU A 63 31.05 0.47 10.14
N ARG A 64 30.64 1.72 9.96
CA ARG A 64 29.33 2.23 10.35
C ARG A 64 28.48 2.45 9.11
N VAL A 65 27.28 1.90 9.12
CA VAL A 65 26.26 2.11 8.10
C VAL A 65 25.25 3.10 8.66
N ASP A 66 25.30 4.34 8.17
CA ASP A 66 24.30 5.36 8.49
C ASP A 66 23.13 5.21 7.52
N ALA A 67 21.91 5.09 8.05
CA ALA A 67 20.70 5.00 7.24
C ALA A 67 20.54 6.24 6.35
N SER A 68 20.03 6.07 5.13
CA SER A 68 19.70 7.19 4.24
C SER A 68 18.62 8.06 4.87
N THR A 69 18.55 9.35 4.52
CA THR A 69 17.53 10.27 5.05
C THR A 69 16.09 9.89 4.65
N THR A 70 15.95 8.98 3.69
CA THR A 70 14.68 8.40 3.22
C THR A 70 14.23 7.16 4.00
N ALA A 71 15.09 6.56 4.82
CA ALA A 71 14.74 5.44 5.67
C ALA A 71 14.12 5.95 6.99
N PRO A 72 13.13 5.22 7.56
CA PRO A 72 12.53 5.61 8.84
C PRO A 72 13.62 5.70 9.92
N ALA A 73 13.71 6.86 10.57
CA ALA A 73 14.68 7.12 11.63
C ALA A 73 14.41 6.19 12.83
N GLY A 74 15.36 5.31 13.14
CA GLY A 74 15.27 4.35 14.24
C GLY A 74 16.35 3.27 14.14
N ALA A 75 16.64 2.58 15.25
CA ALA A 75 17.61 1.49 15.31
C ALA A 75 17.34 0.46 14.19
N ASP A 76 16.08 0.03 14.04
CA ASP A 76 15.60 -0.94 13.05
C ASP A 76 15.95 -0.61 11.58
N GLY A 77 16.08 0.68 11.23
CA GLY A 77 16.46 1.11 9.88
C GLY A 77 17.94 0.89 9.61
N ALA A 78 18.79 1.25 10.56
CA ALA A 78 20.23 1.01 10.49
C ALA A 78 20.55 -0.50 10.54
N GLU A 79 19.75 -1.26 11.28
CA GLU A 79 19.84 -2.72 11.36
C GLU A 79 19.64 -3.40 10.00
N ARG A 80 18.57 -3.02 9.30
CA ARG A 80 18.24 -3.56 7.97
C ARG A 80 19.27 -3.13 6.93
N ALA A 81 19.71 -1.88 6.97
CA ALA A 81 20.76 -1.38 6.08
C ALA A 81 22.07 -2.15 6.29
N ALA A 82 22.48 -2.40 7.53
CA ALA A 82 23.65 -3.20 7.84
C ALA A 82 23.53 -4.67 7.37
N ALA A 83 22.34 -5.25 7.40
CA ALA A 83 22.12 -6.61 6.90
C ALA A 83 22.31 -6.72 5.38
N VAL A 84 21.79 -5.74 4.63
CA VAL A 84 21.97 -5.65 3.17
C VAL A 84 23.45 -5.42 2.83
N GLU A 85 24.11 -4.48 3.52
CA GLU A 85 25.52 -4.20 3.29
C GLU A 85 26.44 -5.38 3.65
N ARG A 86 26.05 -6.25 4.60
CA ARG A 86 26.75 -7.50 4.90
C ARG A 86 26.74 -8.47 3.72
N GLU A 87 25.61 -8.57 3.02
CA GLU A 87 25.47 -9.41 1.83
C GLU A 87 26.32 -8.87 0.68
N LEU A 88 26.28 -7.56 0.44
CA LEU A 88 27.13 -6.87 -0.53
C LEU A 88 28.63 -7.01 -0.25
N LEU A 89 29.05 -6.94 1.02
CA LEU A 89 30.44 -7.16 1.43
C LEU A 89 30.93 -8.59 1.15
N SER A 90 30.00 -9.55 1.11
CA SER A 90 30.27 -10.96 0.85
C SER A 90 30.10 -11.34 -0.63
N ASP A 91 29.79 -10.36 -1.49
CA ASP A 91 29.56 -10.58 -2.92
C ASP A 91 30.81 -11.13 -3.63
N HIS A 92 30.61 -12.12 -4.49
CA HIS A 92 31.67 -12.84 -5.18
C HIS A 92 32.52 -11.92 -6.08
N GLU A 93 31.87 -10.97 -6.75
CA GLU A 93 32.54 -10.03 -7.66
C GLU A 93 33.44 -9.05 -6.89
N LEU A 94 33.02 -8.67 -5.69
CA LEU A 94 33.82 -7.85 -4.79
C LEU A 94 35.05 -8.62 -4.31
N LEU A 95 34.86 -9.86 -3.83
CA LEU A 95 35.94 -10.71 -3.36
C LEU A 95 36.96 -11.03 -4.46
N LYS A 96 36.50 -11.20 -5.72
CA LYS A 96 37.38 -11.33 -6.88
C LYS A 96 38.27 -10.09 -7.07
N THR A 97 37.68 -8.90 -7.02
CA THR A 97 38.41 -7.62 -7.16
C THR A 97 39.42 -7.43 -6.03
N VAL A 98 39.08 -7.86 -4.81
CA VAL A 98 40.00 -7.84 -3.67
C VAL A 98 41.17 -8.78 -3.89
N LEU A 99 40.93 -10.00 -4.37
CA LEU A 99 41.97 -10.98 -4.67
C LEU A 99 42.94 -10.47 -5.76
N GLU A 100 42.41 -9.83 -6.81
CA GLU A 100 43.21 -9.20 -7.87
C GLU A 100 44.07 -8.05 -7.34
N ARG A 101 43.53 -7.20 -6.44
CA ARG A 101 44.26 -6.05 -5.84
C ARG A 101 45.35 -6.48 -4.85
N VAL A 102 45.10 -7.53 -4.07
CA VAL A 102 46.07 -8.05 -3.08
C VAL A 102 47.18 -8.84 -3.76
N GLY A 103 46.89 -9.47 -4.90
CA GLY A 103 47.84 -10.24 -5.70
C GLY A 103 48.11 -11.65 -5.14
N SER A 104 48.81 -12.48 -5.93
CA SER A 104 49.19 -13.83 -5.53
C SER A 104 50.47 -13.84 -4.70
N GLY A 105 50.41 -14.39 -3.49
CA GLY A 105 51.57 -14.56 -2.62
C GLY A 105 51.34 -15.63 -1.56
N PRO A 106 52.39 -16.13 -0.88
CA PRO A 106 52.24 -17.06 0.23
C PRO A 106 51.31 -16.45 1.30
N GLY A 107 50.38 -17.24 1.85
CA GLY A 107 49.44 -16.77 2.88
C GLY A 107 48.31 -15.86 2.39
N VAL A 108 48.14 -15.67 1.07
CA VAL A 108 46.90 -15.13 0.47
C VAL A 108 46.08 -16.33 -0.02
N PRO A 109 44.76 -16.40 0.26
CA PRO A 109 43.93 -17.49 -0.24
C PRO A 109 43.98 -17.56 -1.76
N ALA A 110 44.22 -18.77 -2.29
CA ALA A 110 44.47 -19.00 -3.71
C ALA A 110 43.23 -18.89 -4.60
N SER A 111 42.04 -18.82 -4.00
CA SER A 111 40.77 -18.75 -4.70
C SER A 111 39.80 -17.83 -3.96
N VAL A 112 38.79 -17.34 -4.70
CA VAL A 112 37.71 -16.51 -4.13
C VAL A 112 36.92 -17.27 -3.05
N VAL A 113 36.79 -18.59 -3.18
CA VAL A 113 36.13 -19.45 -2.18
C VAL A 113 36.95 -19.49 -0.88
N ALA A 114 38.25 -19.74 -0.98
CA ALA A 114 39.15 -19.73 0.19
C ALA A 114 39.22 -18.34 0.84
N LEU A 115 39.06 -17.27 0.05
CA LEU A 115 38.96 -15.91 0.56
C LEU A 115 37.64 -15.68 1.32
N GLY A 116 36.52 -16.17 0.79
CA GLY A 116 35.21 -16.11 1.46
C GLY A 116 35.18 -16.90 2.78
N GLU A 117 35.94 -17.98 2.89
CA GLU A 117 36.07 -18.74 4.15
C GLU A 117 36.99 -18.05 5.18
N ALA A 118 38.03 -17.35 4.71
CA ALA A 118 38.99 -16.65 5.56
C ALA A 118 38.46 -15.30 6.07
N LEU A 119 37.49 -14.70 5.36
CA LEU A 119 36.84 -13.44 5.71
C LEU A 119 35.50 -13.69 6.40
N SER A 120 35.23 -12.92 7.46
CA SER A 120 33.98 -12.97 8.19
C SER A 120 33.43 -11.55 8.35
N VAL A 121 32.17 -11.35 7.97
CA VAL A 121 31.43 -10.12 8.29
C VAL A 121 30.46 -10.43 9.42
N GLN A 122 30.67 -9.80 10.57
CA GLN A 122 29.80 -9.91 11.73
C GLN A 122 29.12 -8.58 11.97
N ARG A 123 27.80 -8.61 12.17
CA ARG A 123 27.08 -7.44 12.64
C ARG A 123 27.21 -7.34 14.16
N VAL A 124 27.33 -6.13 14.67
CA VAL A 124 27.25 -5.86 16.10
C VAL A 124 25.78 -5.56 16.43
N GLU A 125 25.17 -6.42 17.26
CA GLU A 125 23.74 -6.30 17.62
C GLU A 125 23.41 -4.93 18.23
N ASP A 126 22.18 -4.47 18.01
CA ASP A 126 21.67 -3.15 18.43
C ASP A 126 22.49 -1.95 17.94
N THR A 127 23.34 -2.15 16.92
CA THR A 127 24.15 -1.08 16.31
C THR A 127 24.15 -1.19 14.78
N GLY A 128 24.27 -0.04 14.10
CA GLY A 128 24.54 0.03 12.67
C GLY A 128 25.99 -0.26 12.29
N LEU A 129 26.71 -1.07 13.10
CA LEU A 129 28.12 -1.37 12.92
C LEU A 129 28.33 -2.76 12.31
N LEU A 130 29.21 -2.82 11.31
CA LEU A 130 29.69 -4.05 10.70
C LEU A 130 31.17 -4.24 11.05
N ARG A 131 31.49 -5.42 11.58
CA ARG A 131 32.85 -5.84 11.89
C ARG A 131 33.32 -6.80 10.80
N LEU A 132 34.36 -6.39 10.10
CA LEU A 132 35.05 -7.19 9.09
C LEU A 132 36.25 -7.84 9.76
N ALA A 133 36.33 -9.17 9.76
CA ALA A 133 37.43 -9.91 10.37
C ALA A 133 38.06 -10.88 9.37
N ALA A 134 39.37 -11.06 9.45
CA ALA A 134 40.10 -12.08 8.71
C ALA A 134 40.92 -12.93 9.67
N VAL A 135 40.95 -14.25 9.44
CA VAL A 135 41.74 -15.22 10.23
C VAL A 135 42.79 -15.89 9.35
N GLY A 136 44.02 -16.03 9.86
CA GLY A 136 45.11 -16.70 9.13
C GLY A 136 46.45 -16.64 9.86
N ASP A 137 47.51 -17.10 9.20
CA ASP A 137 48.81 -17.34 9.85
C ASP A 137 49.75 -16.12 9.87
N ASP A 138 49.57 -15.14 8.96
CA ASP A 138 50.44 -13.95 8.87
C ASP A 138 49.68 -12.66 9.27
N PRO A 139 50.00 -12.06 10.44
CA PRO A 139 49.27 -10.91 10.97
C PRO A 139 49.39 -9.63 10.11
N ARG A 140 50.52 -9.43 9.42
CA ARG A 140 50.74 -8.25 8.56
C ARG A 140 49.97 -8.37 7.24
N ARG A 141 49.85 -9.60 6.72
CA ARG A 141 49.05 -9.86 5.51
C ARG A 141 47.56 -9.73 5.79
N LEU A 142 47.08 -10.23 6.93
CA LEU A 142 45.68 -10.10 7.33
C LEU A 142 45.24 -8.63 7.43
N ALA A 143 46.04 -7.78 8.08
CA ALA A 143 45.71 -6.35 8.18
C ALA A 143 45.66 -5.68 6.80
N ARG A 144 46.56 -6.04 5.88
CA ARG A 144 46.53 -5.52 4.49
C ARG A 144 45.31 -6.04 3.72
N LEU A 145 44.96 -7.32 3.89
CA LEU A 145 43.80 -7.93 3.24
C LEU A 145 42.50 -7.23 3.65
N VAL A 146 42.25 -7.08 4.96
CA VAL A 146 41.02 -6.44 5.47
C VAL A 146 40.97 -4.96 5.07
N ASN A 147 42.09 -4.23 5.12
CA ASN A 147 42.12 -2.83 4.66
C ASN A 147 41.88 -2.71 3.14
N THR A 148 42.41 -3.63 2.34
CA THR A 148 42.18 -3.66 0.89
C THR A 148 40.73 -3.98 0.57
N TRP A 149 40.13 -4.94 1.28
CA TRP A 149 38.71 -5.26 1.17
C TRP A 149 37.83 -4.04 1.47
N LEU A 150 38.14 -3.31 2.55
CA LEU A 150 37.45 -2.09 2.93
C LEU A 150 37.56 -0.98 1.87
N ASP A 151 38.75 -0.75 1.33
CA ASP A 151 38.99 0.29 0.32
C ASP A 151 38.30 -0.06 -1.03
N VAL A 152 38.36 -1.32 -1.48
CA VAL A 152 37.66 -1.80 -2.69
C VAL A 152 36.14 -1.68 -2.55
N TYR A 153 35.59 -2.07 -1.40
CA TYR A 153 34.16 -1.92 -1.14
C TYR A 153 33.73 -0.45 -1.14
N ARG A 154 34.51 0.45 -0.51
CA ARG A 154 34.21 1.89 -0.53
C ARG A 154 34.22 2.45 -1.94
N GLU A 155 35.23 2.10 -2.74
CA GLU A 155 35.33 2.55 -4.13
C GLU A 155 34.13 2.06 -4.96
N ARG A 156 33.72 0.79 -4.81
CA ARG A 156 32.54 0.25 -5.48
C ARG A 156 31.26 0.97 -5.06
N GLN A 157 31.11 1.27 -3.77
CA GLN A 157 29.91 1.98 -3.30
C GLN A 157 29.83 3.41 -3.83
N VAL A 158 30.94 4.15 -3.83
CA VAL A 158 30.98 5.50 -4.43
C VAL A 158 30.65 5.43 -5.93
N ALA A 159 31.26 4.49 -6.65
CA ALA A 159 30.98 4.31 -8.07
C ALA A 159 29.52 3.93 -8.37
N SER A 160 28.91 3.04 -7.58
CA SER A 160 27.50 2.67 -7.74
C SER A 160 26.58 3.86 -7.51
N ARG A 161 26.82 4.62 -6.42
CA ARG A 161 26.06 5.83 -6.10
C ARG A 161 26.15 6.89 -7.19
N ASP A 162 27.34 7.12 -7.72
CA ASP A 162 27.57 8.09 -8.80
C ASP A 162 26.87 7.65 -10.10
N ALA A 163 26.91 6.35 -10.42
CA ALA A 163 26.24 5.78 -11.57
C ALA A 163 24.71 5.89 -11.46
N GLU A 164 24.13 5.57 -10.30
CA GLU A 164 22.69 5.71 -10.02
C GLU A 164 22.25 7.17 -10.07
N ALA A 165 23.03 8.09 -9.47
CA ALA A 165 22.76 9.52 -9.52
C ALA A 165 22.81 10.05 -10.97
N ALA A 166 23.83 9.66 -11.75
CA ALA A 166 23.95 10.04 -13.15
C ALA A 166 22.79 9.49 -14.01
N ALA A 167 22.35 8.26 -13.76
CA ALA A 167 21.22 7.65 -14.46
C ALA A 167 19.91 8.40 -14.15
N ALA A 168 19.66 8.71 -12.88
CA ALA A 168 18.46 9.46 -12.45
C ALA A 168 18.45 10.89 -13.01
N ASP A 169 19.58 11.59 -12.98
CA ASP A 169 19.71 12.93 -13.55
C ASP A 169 19.53 12.90 -15.07
N GLY A 170 20.09 11.89 -15.74
CA GLY A 170 19.93 11.71 -17.19
C GLY A 170 18.48 11.38 -17.61
N GLU A 171 17.72 10.70 -16.76
CA GLU A 171 16.27 10.50 -16.97
C GLU A 171 15.50 11.81 -16.83
N LEU A 172 15.72 12.57 -15.75
CA LEU A 172 15.08 13.88 -15.55
C LEU A 172 15.43 14.87 -16.67
N GLN A 173 16.67 14.88 -17.15
CA GLN A 173 17.08 15.70 -18.28
C GLN A 173 16.39 15.31 -19.59
N ARG A 174 16.20 14.01 -19.85
CA ARG A 174 15.45 13.54 -21.03
C ARG A 174 13.98 13.95 -20.96
N GLN A 175 13.36 13.81 -19.79
CA GLN A 175 11.99 14.29 -19.55
C GLN A 175 11.88 15.80 -19.75
N LEU A 176 12.87 16.56 -19.26
CA LEU A 176 12.92 17.99 -19.43
C LEU A 176 13.01 18.39 -20.91
N ALA A 177 13.92 17.79 -21.67
CA ALA A 177 14.07 18.05 -23.10
C ALA A 177 12.78 17.72 -23.88
N ALA A 178 12.12 16.60 -23.54
CA ALA A 178 10.85 16.24 -24.14
C ALA A 178 9.74 17.27 -23.84
N LEU A 179 9.65 17.74 -22.59
CA LEU A 179 8.70 18.79 -22.20
C LEU A 179 9.01 20.13 -22.89
N GLU A 180 10.29 20.52 -23.02
CA GLU A 180 10.69 21.73 -23.74
C GLU A 180 10.29 21.68 -25.22
N GLN A 181 10.47 20.52 -25.86
CA GLN A 181 10.01 20.30 -27.23
C GLN A 181 8.48 20.39 -27.32
N GLN A 182 7.75 19.73 -26.43
CA GLN A 182 6.28 19.79 -26.41
C GLN A 182 5.75 21.21 -26.19
N VAL A 183 6.34 21.97 -25.25
CA VAL A 183 5.98 23.38 -25.02
C VAL A 183 6.22 24.21 -26.30
N THR A 184 7.35 23.99 -26.98
CA THR A 184 7.68 24.70 -28.22
C THR A 184 6.68 24.37 -29.33
N GLU A 185 6.36 23.09 -29.53
CA GLU A 185 5.38 22.63 -30.51
C GLU A 185 3.98 23.18 -30.22
N ARG A 186 3.56 23.16 -28.95
CA ARG A 186 2.24 23.65 -28.51
C ARG A 186 2.12 25.17 -28.59
N ARG A 187 3.18 25.92 -28.26
CA ARG A 187 3.24 27.37 -28.51
C ARG A 187 3.10 27.67 -29.99
N ALA A 188 3.85 26.97 -30.85
CA ALA A 188 3.76 27.15 -32.29
C ALA A 188 2.37 26.78 -32.85
N ALA A 189 1.72 25.76 -32.29
CA ALA A 189 0.35 25.40 -32.66
C ALA A 189 -0.67 26.46 -32.23
N LEU A 190 -0.54 27.02 -31.02
CA LEU A 190 -1.37 28.11 -30.53
C LEU A 190 -1.21 29.36 -31.41
N GLU A 191 0.01 29.75 -31.72
CA GLU A 191 0.25 30.91 -32.59
C GLU A 191 -0.28 30.68 -34.01
N ARG A 192 -0.06 29.50 -34.61
CA ARG A 192 -0.69 29.12 -35.90
C ARG A 192 -2.22 29.18 -35.83
N PHE A 193 -2.82 28.75 -34.73
CA PHE A 193 -4.27 28.83 -34.54
C PHE A 193 -4.74 30.29 -34.46
N ARG A 194 -3.99 31.16 -33.77
CA ARG A 194 -4.29 32.60 -33.66
C ARG A 194 -4.18 33.30 -35.01
N GLU A 195 -3.13 33.01 -35.77
CA GLU A 195 -2.92 33.54 -37.13
C GLU A 195 -4.04 33.06 -38.09
N ALA A 196 -4.34 31.76 -38.11
CA ALA A 196 -5.35 31.20 -39.01
C ALA A 196 -6.79 31.68 -38.72
N ASN A 197 -7.04 32.21 -37.53
CA ASN A 197 -8.35 32.71 -37.10
C ASN A 197 -8.36 34.23 -36.83
N ASP A 198 -7.31 34.97 -37.25
CA ASP A 198 -7.16 36.43 -37.09
C ASP A 198 -7.40 36.92 -35.64
N ILE A 199 -6.96 36.13 -34.66
CA ILE A 199 -7.17 36.39 -33.23
C ILE A 199 -6.14 37.42 -32.74
N SER A 200 -6.41 38.70 -33.02
CA SER A 200 -5.58 39.81 -32.56
C SER A 200 -6.03 40.35 -31.20
N SER A 201 -7.34 40.35 -30.90
CA SER A 201 -7.89 40.88 -29.65
C SER A 201 -9.24 40.25 -29.28
N LEU A 202 -9.19 39.04 -28.72
CA LEU A 202 -10.34 38.21 -28.30
C LEU A 202 -11.50 38.98 -27.66
N GLN A 203 -11.22 39.80 -26.63
CA GLN A 203 -12.25 40.54 -25.90
C GLN A 203 -12.94 41.63 -26.71
N ARG A 204 -12.27 42.19 -27.74
CA ARG A 204 -12.90 43.20 -28.62
C ARG A 204 -13.81 42.52 -29.64
N ASP A 205 -13.34 41.41 -30.21
CA ASP A 205 -14.06 40.68 -31.25
C ASP A 205 -15.35 40.03 -30.71
N GLU A 206 -15.30 39.45 -29.50
CA GLU A 206 -16.48 38.90 -28.83
C GLU A 206 -17.57 39.96 -28.60
N ASN A 207 -17.16 41.11 -28.05
CA ASN A 207 -18.07 42.21 -27.75
C ASN A 207 -18.73 42.76 -29.02
N GLN A 208 -17.99 42.84 -30.13
CA GLN A 208 -18.55 43.33 -31.41
C GLN A 208 -19.59 42.36 -31.99
N VAL A 209 -19.30 41.06 -31.99
CA VAL A 209 -20.20 40.03 -32.54
C VAL A 209 -21.50 39.95 -31.73
N LEU A 210 -21.40 40.03 -30.40
CA LEU A 210 -22.56 40.05 -29.49
C LEU A 210 -23.36 41.37 -29.59
N ALA A 211 -22.68 42.52 -29.69
CA ALA A 211 -23.35 43.81 -29.85
C ALA A 211 -24.17 43.88 -31.15
N ARG A 212 -23.67 43.30 -32.25
CA ARG A 212 -24.42 43.22 -33.51
C ARG A 212 -25.67 42.37 -33.39
N LEU A 213 -25.59 41.22 -32.71
CA LEU A 213 -26.76 40.37 -32.45
C LEU A 213 -27.81 41.10 -31.60
N LYS A 214 -27.37 41.83 -30.58
CA LYS A 214 -28.25 42.67 -29.75
C LYS A 214 -28.97 43.72 -30.60
N GLY A 215 -28.23 44.47 -31.43
CA GLY A 215 -28.81 45.48 -32.32
C GLY A 215 -29.82 44.91 -33.34
N LEU A 216 -29.56 43.71 -33.89
CA LEU A 216 -30.50 43.03 -34.77
C LEU A 216 -31.80 42.60 -34.05
N ASN A 217 -31.69 42.12 -32.81
CA ASN A 217 -32.87 41.78 -32.00
C ASN A 217 -33.71 43.02 -31.66
N GLU A 218 -33.07 44.16 -31.35
CA GLU A 218 -33.76 45.44 -31.14
C GLU A 218 -34.47 45.92 -32.42
N ALA A 219 -33.81 45.79 -33.58
CA ALA A 219 -34.40 46.09 -34.88
C ALA A 219 -35.59 45.16 -35.20
N LEU A 220 -35.48 43.85 -34.91
CA LEU A 220 -36.58 42.90 -35.09
C LEU A 220 -37.76 43.24 -34.20
N ALA A 221 -37.54 43.58 -32.93
CA ALA A 221 -38.61 43.99 -32.02
C ALA A 221 -39.38 45.21 -32.57
N LYS A 222 -38.67 46.20 -33.12
CA LYS A 222 -39.26 47.36 -33.77
C LYS A 222 -40.03 47.01 -35.06
N ALA A 223 -39.49 46.11 -35.88
CA ALA A 223 -40.16 45.63 -37.09
C ALA A 223 -41.44 44.85 -36.76
N THR A 224 -41.40 44.03 -35.70
CA THR A 224 -42.57 43.30 -35.19
C THR A 224 -43.64 44.21 -34.65
N GLN A 225 -43.27 45.27 -33.92
CA GLN A 225 -44.23 46.30 -33.54
C GLN A 225 -44.88 46.94 -34.78
N THR A 226 -44.10 47.29 -35.80
CA THR A 226 -44.61 47.86 -37.06
C THR A 226 -45.57 46.92 -37.81
N SER A 227 -45.27 45.62 -37.83
CA SER A 227 -46.12 44.58 -38.43
C SER A 227 -47.44 44.42 -37.69
N VAL A 228 -47.41 44.44 -36.35
CA VAL A 228 -48.61 44.42 -35.51
C VAL A 228 -49.47 45.66 -35.75
N ASP A 229 -48.87 46.85 -35.79
CA ASP A 229 -49.58 48.10 -36.06
C ASP A 229 -50.21 48.12 -37.47
N ALA A 230 -49.47 47.67 -38.49
CA ALA A 230 -49.99 47.57 -39.87
C ALA A 230 -51.14 46.55 -39.96
N ARG A 231 -51.05 45.43 -39.24
CA ARG A 231 -52.11 44.42 -39.17
C ARG A 231 -53.36 44.96 -38.49
N ALA A 232 -53.20 45.71 -37.41
CA ALA A 232 -54.31 46.37 -36.71
C ALA A 232 -54.99 47.41 -37.62
N ARG A 233 -54.22 48.21 -38.37
CA ARG A 233 -54.75 49.16 -39.36
C ARG A 233 -55.54 48.47 -40.47
N LEU A 234 -55.02 47.38 -41.04
CA LEU A 234 -55.73 46.60 -42.05
C LEU A 234 -57.04 46.01 -41.49
N GLY A 235 -57.03 45.50 -40.26
CA GLY A 235 -58.23 45.04 -39.56
C GLY A 235 -59.27 46.15 -39.41
N ALA A 236 -58.85 47.33 -38.95
CA ALA A 236 -59.73 48.49 -38.81
C ALA A 236 -60.34 48.95 -40.14
N VAL A 237 -59.56 48.92 -41.24
CA VAL A 237 -60.03 49.24 -42.60
C VAL A 237 -61.09 48.24 -43.06
N ARG A 238 -60.84 46.93 -42.92
CA ARG A 238 -61.80 45.86 -43.28
C ARG A 238 -63.08 45.91 -42.45
N ASP A 239 -62.95 46.18 -41.15
CA ASP A 239 -64.11 46.31 -40.26
C ASP A 239 -64.97 47.53 -40.61
N ALA A 240 -64.34 48.66 -40.97
CA ALA A 240 -65.04 49.85 -41.40
C ALA A 240 -65.75 49.64 -42.76
N GLU A 241 -65.14 48.86 -43.67
CA GLU A 241 -65.73 48.48 -44.96
C GLU A 241 -66.96 47.57 -44.73
N ALA A 242 -66.84 46.56 -43.86
CA ALA A 242 -67.94 45.66 -43.50
C ALA A 242 -69.13 46.39 -42.85
N ARG A 243 -68.88 47.47 -42.10
CA ARG A 243 -69.92 48.32 -41.48
C ARG A 243 -70.53 49.34 -42.45
N GLY A 244 -70.07 49.42 -43.70
CA GLY A 244 -70.53 50.42 -44.68
C GLY A 244 -70.18 51.86 -44.30
N GLN A 245 -69.16 52.07 -43.46
CA GLN A 245 -68.69 53.41 -43.13
C GLN A 245 -67.92 54.00 -44.32
N PRO A 246 -68.04 55.30 -44.62
CA PRO A 246 -67.30 55.92 -45.71
C PRO A 246 -65.81 55.97 -45.38
N LEU A 247 -65.03 55.03 -45.95
CA LEU A 247 -63.57 55.07 -45.94
C LEU A 247 -63.08 55.95 -47.08
N VAL A 248 -62.44 57.05 -46.71
CA VAL A 248 -61.98 58.08 -47.65
C VAL A 248 -60.53 58.35 -47.35
N ARG A 249 -59.69 58.33 -48.39
CA ARG A 249 -58.30 58.76 -48.21
C ARG A 249 -58.23 60.17 -47.71
N GLU A 250 -57.16 60.48 -47.01
CA GLU A 250 -56.87 61.85 -46.59
C GLU A 250 -56.81 62.83 -47.78
N GLN A 251 -56.31 62.38 -48.93
CA GLN A 251 -56.26 63.15 -50.18
C GLN A 251 -57.65 63.38 -50.80
N ASP A 252 -58.55 62.40 -50.70
CA ASP A 252 -59.88 62.43 -51.31
C ASP A 252 -60.92 63.12 -50.39
N ARG A 253 -60.60 63.34 -49.10
CA ARG A 253 -61.49 63.97 -48.11
C ARG A 253 -61.95 65.37 -48.51
N ALA A 254 -61.04 66.20 -49.03
CA ALA A 254 -61.36 67.58 -49.41
C ALA A 254 -62.30 67.65 -50.63
N THR A 255 -62.04 66.80 -51.63
CA THR A 255 -62.88 66.66 -52.82
C THR A 255 -64.25 66.11 -52.45
N LEU A 256 -64.31 65.07 -51.61
CA LEU A 256 -65.56 64.51 -51.11
C LEU A 256 -66.37 65.54 -50.32
N ALA A 257 -65.74 66.31 -49.41
CA ALA A 257 -66.43 67.34 -48.64
C ALA A 257 -67.02 68.44 -49.53
N THR A 258 -66.39 68.72 -50.68
CA THR A 258 -66.90 69.68 -51.67
C THR A 258 -68.10 69.11 -52.42
N LEU A 259 -68.00 67.87 -52.91
CA LEU A 259 -69.13 67.16 -53.54
C LEU A 259 -70.31 66.98 -52.58
N GLN A 260 -70.05 66.67 -51.30
CA GLN A 260 -71.09 66.54 -50.27
C GLN A 260 -71.82 67.86 -50.00
N ARG A 261 -71.10 68.99 -49.96
CA ARG A 261 -71.71 70.32 -49.85
C ARG A 261 -72.58 70.63 -51.07
N GLN A 262 -72.08 70.36 -52.27
CA GLN A 262 -72.84 70.52 -53.53
C GLN A 262 -74.10 69.63 -53.55
N ALA A 263 -73.99 68.36 -53.18
CA ALA A 263 -75.12 67.45 -53.05
C ALA A 263 -76.13 67.95 -52.00
N GLY A 264 -75.67 68.49 -50.87
CA GLY A 264 -76.54 69.06 -49.84
C GLY A 264 -77.35 70.26 -50.37
N THR A 265 -76.72 71.17 -51.11
CA THR A 265 -77.41 72.30 -51.74
C THR A 265 -78.41 71.86 -52.80
N LEU A 266 -78.05 70.88 -53.65
CA LEU A 266 -78.93 70.33 -54.68
C LEU A 266 -80.11 69.56 -54.07
N ARG A 267 -79.88 68.77 -53.00
CA ARG A 267 -80.96 68.09 -52.27
C ARG A 267 -81.98 69.07 -51.71
N ALA A 268 -81.53 70.16 -51.08
CA ALA A 268 -82.43 71.18 -50.56
C ALA A 268 -83.27 71.85 -51.66
N GLN A 269 -82.67 72.09 -52.83
CA GLN A 269 -83.39 72.63 -54.00
C GLN A 269 -84.41 71.63 -54.56
N VAL A 270 -84.01 70.36 -54.75
CA VAL A 270 -84.89 69.29 -55.23
C VAL A 270 -86.07 69.05 -54.28
N GLU A 271 -85.84 69.06 -52.96
CA GLU A 271 -86.92 68.95 -51.96
C GLU A 271 -87.88 70.15 -52.00
N THR A 272 -87.36 71.36 -52.26
CA THR A 272 -88.20 72.54 -52.46
C THR A 272 -89.09 72.39 -53.70
N TYR A 273 -88.57 71.82 -54.80
CA TYR A 273 -89.37 71.53 -55.99
C TYR A 273 -90.40 70.43 -55.73
N ARG A 274 -90.03 69.34 -55.05
CA ARG A 274 -90.94 68.23 -54.70
C ARG A 274 -92.11 68.66 -53.83
N ASN A 275 -91.89 69.58 -52.90
CA ASN A 275 -92.95 70.11 -52.03
C ASN A 275 -93.94 71.03 -52.76
N LYS A 276 -93.51 71.66 -53.86
CA LYS A 276 -94.33 72.65 -54.60
C LYS A 276 -94.97 72.09 -55.86
N TYR A 277 -94.43 71.02 -56.45
CA TYR A 277 -94.83 70.55 -57.78
C TYR A 277 -95.02 69.03 -57.84
N THR A 278 -95.95 68.58 -58.69
CA THR A 278 -96.19 67.16 -58.96
C THR A 278 -95.01 66.54 -59.72
N PRO A 279 -94.66 65.25 -59.49
CA PRO A 279 -93.52 64.59 -60.17
C PRO A 279 -93.52 64.70 -61.70
N GLN A 280 -94.71 64.67 -62.31
CA GLN A 280 -94.88 64.83 -63.77
C GLN A 280 -94.50 66.23 -64.26
N TYR A 281 -94.74 67.28 -63.46
CA TYR A 281 -94.41 68.66 -63.81
C TYR A 281 -92.90 68.95 -63.67
N ILE A 282 -92.28 68.38 -62.63
CA ILE A 282 -90.82 68.45 -62.40
C ILE A 282 -90.06 67.84 -63.59
N ALA A 283 -90.59 66.78 -64.20
CA ALA A 283 -89.98 66.13 -65.37
C ALA A 283 -90.13 66.91 -66.68
N ILE A 284 -91.11 67.82 -66.78
CA ILE A 284 -91.38 68.61 -67.99
C ILE A 284 -90.65 69.96 -67.95
N ASN A 285 -90.46 70.56 -66.78
CA ASN A 285 -89.73 71.82 -66.63
C ASN A 285 -88.21 71.59 -66.79
N PRO A 286 -87.54 72.22 -67.76
CA PRO A 286 -86.12 72.01 -68.03
C PRO A 286 -85.24 72.25 -66.80
N GLU A 287 -85.45 73.36 -66.07
CA GLU A 287 -84.59 73.75 -64.94
C GLU A 287 -84.69 72.76 -63.76
N MET A 288 -85.90 72.29 -63.45
CA MET A 288 -86.12 71.33 -62.35
C MET A 288 -85.62 69.93 -62.69
N ALA A 289 -85.80 69.50 -63.95
CA ALA A 289 -85.28 68.23 -64.44
C ALA A 289 -83.73 68.22 -64.54
N HIS A 290 -83.10 69.39 -64.76
CA HIS A 290 -81.64 69.55 -64.68
C HIS A 290 -81.15 69.38 -63.24
N ALA A 291 -81.75 70.07 -62.25
CA ALA A 291 -81.34 69.94 -60.85
C ALA A 291 -81.44 68.50 -60.29
N VAL A 292 -82.44 67.71 -60.71
CA VAL A 292 -82.56 66.29 -60.33
C VAL A 292 -81.47 65.43 -60.99
N ARG A 293 -81.09 65.72 -62.24
CA ARG A 293 -80.00 65.03 -62.95
C ARG A 293 -78.65 65.38 -62.34
N ASP A 294 -78.39 66.66 -62.08
CA ASP A 294 -77.15 67.13 -61.46
C ASP A 294 -76.97 66.51 -60.06
N LEU A 295 -78.06 66.36 -59.29
CA LEU A 295 -78.02 65.67 -58.00
C LEU A 295 -77.64 64.19 -58.16
N ASP A 296 -78.24 63.46 -59.10
CA ASP A 296 -77.92 62.04 -59.34
C ASP A 296 -76.49 61.86 -59.87
N GLU A 297 -75.99 62.77 -60.71
CA GLU A 297 -74.59 62.79 -61.17
C GLU A 297 -73.61 63.01 -60.02
N VAL A 298 -73.82 64.04 -59.19
CA VAL A 298 -72.98 64.30 -58.01
C VAL A 298 -73.05 63.13 -57.02
N GLU A 299 -74.21 62.51 -56.80
CA GLU A 299 -74.33 61.33 -55.93
C GLU A 299 -73.63 60.09 -56.51
N LYS A 300 -73.68 59.87 -57.83
CA LYS A 300 -72.90 58.81 -58.50
C LYS A 300 -71.41 59.07 -58.37
N GLU A 301 -70.96 60.31 -58.51
CA GLU A 301 -69.56 60.67 -58.36
C GLU A 301 -69.07 60.51 -56.92
N ILE A 302 -69.87 60.90 -55.93
CA ILE A 302 -69.63 60.61 -54.50
C ILE A 302 -69.46 59.10 -54.29
N ARG A 303 -70.39 58.27 -54.81
CA ARG A 303 -70.31 56.80 -54.67
C ARG A 303 -69.06 56.22 -55.34
N ARG A 304 -68.69 56.71 -56.52
CA ARG A 304 -67.47 56.27 -57.23
C ARG A 304 -66.22 56.65 -56.47
N LEU A 305 -66.16 57.88 -55.95
CA LEU A 305 -65.02 58.39 -55.19
C LEU A 305 -64.87 57.63 -53.86
N THR A 306 -65.96 57.39 -53.12
CA THR A 306 -65.89 56.64 -51.86
C THR A 306 -65.49 55.18 -52.10
N GLN A 307 -66.02 54.52 -53.13
CA GLN A 307 -65.67 53.13 -53.44
C GLN A 307 -64.21 52.99 -53.89
N SER A 308 -63.73 53.87 -54.77
CA SER A 308 -62.33 53.87 -55.21
C SER A 308 -61.37 54.26 -54.08
N SER A 309 -61.74 55.20 -53.21
CA SER A 309 -60.97 55.56 -52.01
C SER A 309 -60.86 54.39 -51.04
N ALA A 310 -61.96 53.68 -50.78
CA ALA A 310 -62.00 52.54 -49.88
C ALA A 310 -61.14 51.37 -50.38
N GLN A 311 -61.31 50.96 -51.64
CA GLN A 311 -60.49 49.91 -52.25
C GLN A 311 -59.00 50.24 -52.16
N ALA A 312 -58.66 51.49 -52.37
CA ALA A 312 -57.29 51.86 -52.54
C ALA A 312 -56.61 52.22 -51.18
N GLN A 313 -57.38 52.49 -50.12
CA GLN A 313 -56.95 52.38 -48.70
C GLN A 313 -56.70 50.94 -48.28
N LEU A 314 -57.53 49.99 -48.74
CA LEU A 314 -57.33 48.56 -48.47
C LEU A 314 -56.03 48.06 -49.11
N ILE A 315 -55.79 48.40 -50.38
CA ILE A 315 -54.53 48.07 -51.07
C ILE A 315 -53.33 48.67 -50.34
N GLU A 316 -53.41 49.94 -49.91
CA GLU A 316 -52.34 50.60 -49.15
C GLU A 316 -52.07 49.90 -47.81
N ALA A 317 -53.12 49.53 -47.07
CA ALA A 317 -52.98 48.80 -45.81
C ALA A 317 -52.39 47.38 -46.01
N GLU A 318 -52.76 46.69 -47.09
CA GLU A 318 -52.20 45.38 -47.45
C GLU A 318 -50.72 45.48 -47.86
N GLN A 319 -50.36 46.49 -48.65
CA GLN A 319 -48.97 46.77 -49.02
C GLN A 319 -48.12 47.11 -47.80
N ASN A 320 -48.63 47.93 -46.89
CA ASN A 320 -47.94 48.28 -45.64
C ASN A 320 -47.68 47.05 -44.76
N LEU A 321 -48.68 46.16 -44.62
CA LEU A 321 -48.50 44.90 -43.89
C LEU A 321 -47.51 43.97 -44.60
N ALA A 322 -47.58 43.85 -45.92
CA ALA A 322 -46.65 43.04 -46.70
C ALA A 322 -45.20 43.54 -46.57
N ALA A 323 -44.99 44.86 -46.64
CA ALA A 323 -43.69 45.49 -46.46
C ALA A 323 -43.14 45.27 -45.03
N ALA A 324 -43.98 45.43 -44.00
CA ALA A 324 -43.58 45.18 -42.62
C ALA A 324 -43.19 43.71 -42.37
N ARG A 325 -43.97 42.76 -42.92
CA ARG A 325 -43.65 41.32 -42.83
C ARG A 325 -42.38 40.95 -43.59
N ALA A 326 -42.13 41.56 -44.74
CA ALA A 326 -40.90 41.35 -45.50
C ALA A 326 -39.68 41.83 -44.68
N ALA A 327 -39.78 42.98 -44.03
CA ALA A 327 -38.72 43.50 -43.16
C ALA A 327 -38.48 42.60 -41.93
N GLU A 328 -39.54 42.07 -41.31
CA GLU A 328 -39.41 41.08 -40.22
C GLU A 328 -38.69 39.81 -40.68
N ALA A 329 -39.10 39.25 -41.84
CA ALA A 329 -38.51 38.02 -42.37
C ALA A 329 -37.03 38.20 -42.71
N ASP A 330 -36.65 39.35 -43.29
CA ASP A 330 -35.26 39.69 -43.58
C ASP A 330 -34.43 39.80 -42.29
N LEU A 331 -34.92 40.51 -41.27
CA LEU A 331 -34.25 40.61 -39.97
C LEU A 331 -34.10 39.25 -39.27
N GLN A 332 -35.12 38.39 -39.35
CA GLN A 332 -35.03 37.02 -38.84
C GLN A 332 -33.96 36.19 -39.56
N ALA A 333 -33.85 36.32 -40.88
CA ALA A 333 -32.80 35.65 -41.66
C ALA A 333 -31.40 36.17 -41.27
N GLN A 334 -31.24 37.49 -41.10
CA GLN A 334 -30.00 38.10 -40.64
C GLN A 334 -29.62 37.65 -39.23
N ILE A 335 -30.59 37.55 -38.31
CA ILE A 335 -30.37 37.00 -36.96
C ILE A 335 -29.94 35.54 -37.04
N GLY A 336 -30.57 34.73 -37.90
CA GLY A 336 -30.17 33.35 -38.14
C GLY A 336 -28.70 33.23 -38.56
N ALA A 337 -28.28 34.01 -39.55
CA ALA A 337 -26.90 34.05 -40.01
C ALA A 337 -25.92 34.57 -38.93
N GLN A 338 -26.31 35.60 -38.18
CA GLN A 338 -25.50 36.15 -37.09
C GLN A 338 -25.35 35.15 -35.93
N LYS A 339 -26.40 34.38 -35.60
CA LYS A 339 -26.33 33.31 -34.60
C LYS A 339 -25.32 32.23 -34.99
N THR A 340 -25.29 31.82 -36.27
CA THR A 340 -24.26 30.89 -36.75
C THR A 340 -22.85 31.48 -36.62
N THR A 341 -22.70 32.79 -36.86
CA THR A 341 -21.42 33.50 -36.69
C THR A 341 -20.97 33.52 -35.22
N VAL A 342 -21.89 33.82 -34.29
CA VAL A 342 -21.66 33.75 -32.83
C VAL A 342 -21.26 32.35 -32.41
N ALA A 343 -21.99 31.32 -32.85
CA ALA A 343 -21.69 29.93 -32.50
C ALA A 343 -20.29 29.49 -32.99
N ARG A 344 -19.92 29.87 -34.22
CA ARG A 344 -18.59 29.60 -34.76
C ARG A 344 -17.49 30.33 -33.99
N PHE A 345 -17.73 31.59 -33.61
CA PHE A 345 -16.82 32.35 -32.78
C PHE A 345 -16.62 31.67 -31.41
N SER A 346 -17.71 31.32 -30.73
CA SER A 346 -17.65 30.61 -29.44
C SER A 346 -16.90 29.27 -29.53
N ALA A 347 -17.09 28.50 -30.61
CA ALA A 347 -16.35 27.26 -30.82
C ALA A 347 -14.84 27.49 -30.96
N ARG A 348 -14.43 28.46 -31.78
CA ARG A 348 -13.01 28.84 -31.95
C ARG A 348 -12.41 29.37 -30.66
N PHE A 349 -13.18 30.14 -29.89
CA PHE A 349 -12.76 30.67 -28.60
C PHE A 349 -12.51 29.54 -27.60
N ALA A 350 -13.42 28.57 -27.52
CA ALA A 350 -13.25 27.41 -26.65
C ALA A 350 -12.01 26.56 -27.04
N GLU A 351 -11.76 26.38 -28.34
CA GLU A 351 -10.57 25.69 -28.83
C GLU A 351 -9.27 26.44 -28.49
N HIS A 352 -9.25 27.77 -28.66
CA HIS A 352 -8.13 28.61 -28.22
C HIS A 352 -7.88 28.49 -26.71
N GLU A 353 -8.94 28.59 -25.90
CA GLU A 353 -8.83 28.49 -24.44
C GLU A 353 -8.30 27.11 -24.02
N ALA A 354 -8.74 26.04 -24.69
CA ALA A 354 -8.22 24.69 -24.46
C ALA A 354 -6.72 24.59 -24.78
N LEU A 355 -6.29 25.08 -25.95
CA LEU A 355 -4.87 25.10 -26.33
C LEU A 355 -4.02 25.93 -25.35
N GLN A 356 -4.54 27.07 -24.90
CA GLN A 356 -3.87 27.91 -23.91
C GLN A 356 -3.72 27.18 -22.56
N LYS A 357 -4.80 26.56 -22.06
CA LYS A 357 -4.77 25.79 -20.80
C LYS A 357 -3.80 24.61 -20.88
N GLU A 358 -3.78 23.88 -21.99
CA GLU A 358 -2.82 22.79 -22.22
C GLU A 358 -1.37 23.30 -22.18
N LEU A 359 -1.10 24.46 -22.79
CA LEU A 359 0.21 25.08 -22.76
C LEU A 359 0.61 25.49 -21.32
N GLU A 360 -0.28 26.15 -20.59
CA GLU A 360 -0.03 26.57 -19.19
C GLU A 360 0.26 25.36 -18.27
N GLN A 361 -0.42 24.24 -18.49
CA GLN A 361 -0.16 22.98 -17.79
C GLN A 361 1.23 22.43 -18.11
N LEU A 362 1.61 22.37 -19.40
CA LEU A 362 2.94 21.92 -19.81
C LEU A 362 4.06 22.82 -19.28
N GLU A 363 3.88 24.14 -19.29
CA GLU A 363 4.83 25.09 -18.72
C GLU A 363 5.00 24.94 -17.21
N THR A 364 3.93 24.56 -16.51
CA THR A 364 3.97 24.26 -15.08
C THR A 364 4.73 22.96 -14.82
N LEU A 365 4.43 21.89 -15.57
CA LEU A 365 5.17 20.62 -15.50
C LEU A 365 6.65 20.81 -15.82
N LEU A 366 6.98 21.68 -16.78
CA LEU A 366 8.35 22.04 -17.12
C LEU A 366 9.06 22.72 -15.94
N ARG A 367 8.43 23.72 -15.31
CA ARG A 367 8.99 24.42 -14.12
C ARG A 367 9.17 23.46 -12.94
N ASP A 368 8.20 22.60 -12.70
CA ASP A 368 8.26 21.62 -11.60
C ASP A 368 9.38 20.60 -11.85
N THR A 369 9.51 20.09 -13.07
CA THR A 369 10.57 19.15 -13.45
C THR A 369 11.95 19.79 -13.32
N ARG A 370 12.12 21.07 -13.74
CA ARG A 370 13.37 21.81 -13.52
C ARG A 370 13.69 21.96 -12.04
N THR A 371 12.69 22.28 -11.22
CA THR A 371 12.87 22.43 -9.77
C THR A 371 13.27 21.10 -9.14
N ARG A 372 12.64 20.00 -9.54
CA ARG A 372 12.99 18.64 -9.09
C ARG A 372 14.40 18.25 -9.51
N LEU A 373 14.83 18.58 -10.74
CA LEU A 373 16.20 18.36 -11.19
C LEU A 373 17.21 19.15 -10.34
N ALA A 374 16.93 20.43 -10.06
CA ALA A 374 17.79 21.25 -9.20
C ALA A 374 17.86 20.71 -7.77
N GLN A 375 16.72 20.32 -7.19
CA GLN A 375 16.66 19.69 -5.86
C GLN A 375 17.40 18.36 -5.84
N ALA A 376 17.23 17.51 -6.85
CA ALA A 376 17.97 16.25 -6.98
C ALA A 376 19.49 16.51 -7.02
N GLN A 377 19.95 17.49 -7.79
CA GLN A 377 21.37 17.82 -7.87
C GLN A 377 21.95 18.31 -6.53
N VAL A 378 21.17 19.06 -5.75
CA VAL A 378 21.56 19.52 -4.40
C VAL A 378 21.52 18.37 -3.38
N ASP A 379 20.51 17.50 -3.43
CA ASP A 379 20.31 16.40 -2.48
C ASP A 379 21.09 15.12 -2.81
N ARG A 380 22.07 15.16 -3.73
CA ARG A 380 22.89 13.98 -4.10
C ARG A 380 23.56 13.31 -2.89
N ASP A 381 23.99 14.09 -1.90
CA ASP A 381 24.73 13.59 -0.73
C ASP A 381 23.86 13.03 0.41
N GLY A 382 22.55 13.28 0.38
CA GLY A 382 21.58 12.84 1.40
C GLY A 382 20.84 11.56 1.06
N ARG A 383 20.66 11.27 -0.24
CA ARG A 383 19.80 10.17 -0.73
C ARG A 383 20.33 8.77 -0.48
N PHE A 384 21.65 8.62 -0.31
CA PHE A 384 22.30 7.32 -0.17
C PHE A 384 22.81 7.10 1.25
N ALA A 385 22.78 5.84 1.71
CA ALA A 385 23.35 5.45 2.99
C ALA A 385 24.84 5.83 3.03
N ARG A 386 25.27 6.44 4.13
CA ARG A 386 26.68 6.80 4.30
C ARG A 386 27.40 5.68 5.01
N VAL A 387 28.42 5.16 4.35
CA VAL A 387 29.32 4.17 4.92
C VAL A 387 30.53 4.90 5.51
N GLY A 388 30.59 4.97 6.84
CA GLY A 388 31.68 5.58 7.58
C GLY A 388 32.67 4.54 8.10
N ILE A 389 33.98 4.80 7.98
CA ILE A 389 35.00 3.93 8.57
C ILE A 389 35.19 4.35 10.03
N VAL A 390 34.90 3.45 10.98
CA VAL A 390 35.10 3.69 12.42
C VAL A 390 36.52 3.33 12.81
N SER A 391 36.99 2.16 12.38
CA SER A 391 38.36 1.71 12.62
C SER A 391 38.87 0.89 11.45
N ARG A 392 40.13 1.14 11.06
CA ARG A 392 40.86 0.33 10.08
C ARG A 392 41.48 -0.90 10.73
N ALA A 393 41.80 -1.90 9.91
CA ALA A 393 42.38 -3.14 10.39
C ALA A 393 43.79 -2.94 10.94
N PHE A 394 44.07 -3.50 12.12
CA PHE A 394 45.36 -3.44 12.80
C PHE A 394 46.13 -4.77 12.72
N VAL A 395 47.44 -4.72 12.94
CA VAL A 395 48.31 -5.92 12.99
C VAL A 395 48.24 -6.50 14.40
N PRO A 396 47.75 -7.75 14.58
CA PRO A 396 47.64 -8.34 15.92
C PRO A 396 49.01 -8.79 16.45
N ASP A 397 49.28 -8.49 17.72
CA ASP A 397 50.54 -8.80 18.40
C ASP A 397 50.55 -10.18 19.09
N ALA A 398 49.37 -10.82 19.22
CA ALA A 398 49.20 -12.11 19.89
C ALA A 398 48.33 -13.08 19.08
N PRO A 399 48.55 -14.41 19.19
CA PRO A 399 47.74 -15.41 18.50
C PRO A 399 46.32 -15.48 19.09
N PHE A 400 45.34 -15.64 18.21
CA PHE A 400 43.92 -15.81 18.53
C PHE A 400 43.60 -17.26 18.97
N TYR A 401 44.23 -18.26 18.36
CA TYR A 401 44.06 -19.69 18.68
C TYR A 401 45.29 -20.50 18.21
N PRO A 402 45.67 -21.59 18.91
CA PRO A 402 45.23 -22.06 20.22
C PRO A 402 45.79 -21.24 21.38
N HIS A 403 45.11 -21.27 22.53
CA HIS A 403 45.58 -20.57 23.74
C HIS A 403 46.63 -21.45 24.43
N TYR A 404 47.88 -21.39 23.96
CA TYR A 404 48.96 -22.30 24.35
C TYR A 404 49.07 -22.51 25.87
N GLY A 405 48.90 -21.46 26.69
CA GLY A 405 48.93 -21.58 28.15
C GLY A 405 47.77 -22.39 28.74
N ARG A 406 46.53 -22.13 28.28
CA ARG A 406 45.33 -22.85 28.75
C ARG A 406 45.36 -24.30 28.30
N ASP A 407 45.67 -24.53 27.03
CA ASP A 407 45.63 -25.85 26.41
C ASP A 407 46.77 -26.74 26.93
N ALA A 408 47.92 -26.14 27.28
CA ALA A 408 48.99 -26.85 27.99
C ALA A 408 48.54 -27.35 29.36
N VAL A 409 47.87 -26.50 30.17
CA VAL A 409 47.33 -26.91 31.48
C VAL A 409 46.30 -28.03 31.31
N LEU A 410 45.39 -27.91 30.34
CA LEU A 410 44.38 -28.93 30.06
C LEU A 410 45.02 -30.28 29.68
N SER A 411 46.08 -30.26 28.87
CA SER A 411 46.82 -31.46 28.47
C SER A 411 47.48 -32.18 29.65
N VAL A 412 48.02 -31.43 30.61
CA VAL A 412 48.64 -31.99 31.83
C VAL A 412 47.58 -32.56 32.78
N VAL A 413 46.44 -31.87 32.95
CA VAL A 413 45.32 -32.39 33.76
C VAL A 413 44.75 -33.67 33.15
N ALA A 414 44.55 -33.71 31.84
CA ALA A 414 44.10 -34.91 31.14
C ALA A 414 45.08 -36.09 31.30
N ALA A 415 46.39 -35.83 31.22
CA ALA A 415 47.41 -36.84 31.48
C ALA A 415 47.38 -37.37 32.92
N ALA A 416 47.09 -36.50 33.91
CA ALA A 416 46.94 -36.92 35.30
C ALA A 416 45.72 -37.81 35.52
N LEU A 417 44.58 -37.47 34.92
CA LEU A 417 43.36 -38.28 34.96
C LEU A 417 43.56 -39.65 34.30
N LEU A 418 44.24 -39.69 33.14
CA LEU A 418 44.60 -40.95 32.47
C LEU A 418 45.54 -41.81 33.33
N GLY A 419 46.49 -41.19 34.03
CA GLY A 419 47.36 -41.88 34.98
C GLY A 419 46.57 -42.52 36.14
N LEU A 420 45.60 -41.78 36.71
CA LEU A 420 44.73 -42.31 37.78
C LEU A 420 43.86 -43.46 37.28
N LEU A 421 43.30 -43.33 36.08
CA LEU A 421 42.49 -44.36 35.43
C LEU A 421 43.30 -45.64 35.19
N ALA A 422 44.54 -45.53 34.73
CA ALA A 422 45.43 -46.68 34.52
C ALA A 422 45.72 -47.44 35.83
N VAL A 423 45.90 -46.72 36.94
CA VAL A 423 46.06 -47.33 38.28
C VAL A 423 44.78 -48.02 38.73
N ALA A 424 43.61 -47.41 38.49
CA ALA A 424 42.31 -47.97 38.84
C ALA A 424 42.00 -49.25 38.04
N LEU A 425 42.28 -49.25 36.73
CA LEU A 425 42.16 -50.42 35.86
C LEU A 425 43.05 -51.57 36.36
N ARG A 426 44.33 -51.30 36.68
CA ARG A 426 45.21 -52.35 37.21
C ARG A 426 44.69 -52.94 38.53
N ARG A 427 44.00 -52.14 39.36
CA ARG A 427 43.38 -52.63 40.61
C ARG A 427 42.22 -53.60 40.34
N LEU A 428 41.43 -53.36 39.29
CA LEU A 428 40.32 -54.24 38.91
C LEU A 428 40.79 -55.59 38.36
N PHE A 429 41.92 -55.62 37.64
CA PHE A 429 42.46 -56.85 37.05
C PHE A 429 43.42 -57.63 37.95
N VAL A 430 43.89 -57.04 39.06
CA VAL A 430 44.79 -57.70 40.03
C VAL A 430 44.13 -57.69 41.42
N ALA A 431 43.17 -58.60 41.64
CA ALA A 431 42.55 -58.84 42.94
C ALA A 431 42.69 -60.32 43.34
N PRO A 432 43.09 -60.67 44.58
CA PRO A 432 43.06 -62.05 45.08
C PRO A 432 41.63 -62.50 45.45
N PRO A 433 41.33 -63.82 45.45
CA PRO A 433 39.98 -64.34 45.72
C PRO A 433 39.58 -64.20 47.19
N ALA A 434 38.31 -63.84 47.44
CA ALA A 434 37.74 -63.75 48.78
C ALA A 434 37.38 -65.15 49.36
N PRO A 435 37.56 -65.40 50.66
CA PRO A 435 37.00 -66.58 51.33
C PRO A 435 35.51 -66.40 51.69
N ALA A 436 34.76 -67.51 51.61
CA ALA A 436 33.31 -67.65 51.85
C ALA A 436 32.99 -68.00 53.35
N PRO A 437 31.72 -67.93 53.79
CA PRO A 437 31.30 -67.42 55.10
C PRO A 437 31.14 -68.46 56.21
N THR A 438 31.14 -68.02 57.48
CA THR A 438 30.69 -68.83 58.62
C THR A 438 29.70 -68.04 59.48
N THR A 439 28.50 -68.59 59.58
CA THR A 439 27.34 -68.20 60.38
C THR A 439 27.57 -68.48 61.87
N LEU A 440 27.09 -67.61 62.78
CA LEU A 440 26.39 -68.02 64.01
C LEU A 440 25.62 -66.85 64.67
N THR A 441 24.46 -67.23 65.19
CA THR A 441 23.25 -66.48 65.56
C THR A 441 23.26 -65.96 67.00
N GLN A 442 22.57 -64.82 67.27
CA GLN A 442 21.69 -64.54 68.45
C GLN A 442 20.96 -63.19 68.22
N LEU A 443 19.63 -63.12 67.92
CA LEU A 443 18.42 -63.13 68.79
C LEU A 443 18.35 -61.88 69.72
N ILE A 444 17.32 -61.00 69.81
CA ILE A 444 15.83 -60.99 69.66
C ILE A 444 15.38 -59.49 69.64
N ALA A 445 14.59 -59.00 68.65
CA ALA A 445 13.12 -58.74 68.62
C ALA A 445 12.67 -57.38 69.24
N VAL A 446 11.59 -56.66 68.87
CA VAL A 446 10.23 -56.94 68.36
C VAL A 446 9.63 -55.68 67.69
N ALA A 447 8.63 -55.91 66.82
CA ALA A 447 7.45 -55.08 66.44
C ALA A 447 7.45 -54.20 65.18
N ALA A 448 6.79 -54.77 64.17
CA ALA A 448 6.06 -54.18 63.03
C ALA A 448 4.79 -53.39 63.53
N PRO A 449 3.99 -52.68 62.69
CA PRO A 449 3.54 -53.10 61.35
C PRO A 449 3.43 -52.01 60.27
N GLY A 450 3.20 -52.43 59.03
CA GLY A 450 2.39 -51.64 58.07
C GLY A 450 2.94 -51.48 56.64
N ALA A 451 2.51 -52.40 55.78
CA ALA A 451 2.17 -52.30 54.34
C ALA A 451 2.72 -51.15 53.45
N GLY A 452 3.19 -51.51 52.26
CA GLY A 452 3.21 -50.62 51.09
C GLY A 452 4.18 -51.03 49.98
N MET A 453 3.64 -51.37 48.82
CA MET A 453 4.35 -51.68 47.57
C MET A 453 4.98 -50.41 46.93
N LEU A 454 6.10 -50.62 46.23
CA LEU A 454 6.84 -49.84 45.20
C LEU A 454 6.16 -48.61 44.53
N PRO A 455 6.88 -47.64 43.90
CA PRO A 455 8.33 -47.45 43.70
C PRO A 455 8.88 -46.05 44.14
N LEU A 456 10.21 -45.89 44.17
CA LEU A 456 10.91 -44.64 44.52
C LEU A 456 11.12 -43.70 43.31
N PRO A 457 10.71 -42.41 43.38
CA PRO A 457 11.24 -41.32 42.57
C PRO A 457 12.23 -40.46 43.38
N GLY A 458 13.09 -39.69 42.71
CA GLY A 458 13.82 -38.61 43.37
C GLY A 458 15.14 -38.20 42.73
N ALA A 459 15.08 -37.66 41.52
CA ALA A 459 16.14 -36.80 41.00
C ALA A 459 16.09 -35.45 41.75
N THR A 460 17.29 -34.96 42.05
CA THR A 460 17.62 -33.81 42.88
C THR A 460 17.01 -32.50 42.39
N ALA A 461 16.32 -31.81 43.31
CA ALA A 461 15.97 -30.40 43.22
C ALA A 461 17.23 -29.53 43.40
N ALA A 462 17.48 -28.63 42.46
CA ALA A 462 18.37 -27.49 42.63
C ALA A 462 17.52 -26.21 42.54
N ALA A 463 17.49 -25.52 43.69
CA ALA A 463 17.06 -24.15 43.98
C ALA A 463 16.52 -23.29 42.82
N ALA A 464 15.21 -23.03 42.87
CA ALA A 464 14.59 -21.86 42.25
C ALA A 464 14.58 -20.70 43.24
N LEU A 465 15.14 -19.55 42.84
CA LEU A 465 14.93 -18.26 43.50
C LEU A 465 13.46 -17.82 43.30
N PRO A 466 12.81 -17.18 44.28
CA PRO A 466 11.44 -16.71 44.13
C PRO A 466 11.39 -15.55 43.12
N ALA A 467 10.50 -15.67 42.14
CA ALA A 467 10.15 -14.60 41.22
C ALA A 467 9.60 -13.38 42.00
N ALA A 468 10.07 -12.19 41.62
CA ALA A 468 9.52 -10.93 42.09
C ALA A 468 8.05 -10.79 41.63
N PRO A 469 7.18 -10.13 42.41
CA PRO A 469 5.82 -9.86 41.96
C PRO A 469 5.86 -8.83 40.82
N ASP A 470 5.38 -9.24 39.65
CA ASP A 470 5.17 -8.36 38.52
C ASP A 470 4.22 -7.22 38.90
N LEU A 471 4.72 -5.99 38.80
CA LEU A 471 3.88 -4.81 38.65
C LEU A 471 3.11 -4.95 37.32
N PRO A 472 1.80 -4.62 37.28
CA PRO A 472 1.03 -4.75 36.05
C PRO A 472 1.52 -3.75 35.01
N ARG A 473 2.38 -4.19 34.10
CA ARG A 473 2.68 -3.46 32.87
C ARG A 473 1.43 -3.48 32.00
N LEU A 474 0.75 -2.34 31.92
CA LEU A 474 -0.37 -2.06 31.01
C LEU A 474 0.11 -2.00 29.55
N GLY A 475 0.60 -3.12 29.03
CA GLY A 475 0.96 -3.30 27.63
C GLY A 475 1.13 -4.78 27.35
N GLN A 476 0.06 -5.46 26.94
CA GLN A 476 0.16 -6.83 26.43
C GLN A 476 1.06 -6.82 25.19
N ALA A 477 2.13 -7.63 25.19
CA ALA A 477 2.94 -7.82 24.00
C ALA A 477 2.07 -8.39 22.88
N LEU A 478 2.02 -7.71 21.73
CA LEU A 478 1.28 -8.19 20.56
C LEU A 478 2.01 -9.43 19.98
N PRO A 479 1.28 -10.42 19.43
CA PRO A 479 1.88 -11.57 18.76
C PRO A 479 2.77 -11.16 17.57
N ARG A 480 3.62 -12.07 17.09
CA ARG A 480 4.47 -11.79 15.92
C ARG A 480 3.65 -11.58 14.65
N GLU A 481 4.01 -10.57 13.85
CA GLU A 481 3.49 -10.39 12.50
C GLU A 481 4.27 -11.25 11.49
N LEU A 482 3.55 -11.90 10.58
CA LEU A 482 4.12 -12.62 9.43
C LEU A 482 4.14 -11.74 8.18
N THR A 483 5.22 -11.82 7.42
CA THR A 483 5.37 -11.17 6.12
C THR A 483 4.62 -11.92 5.02
N LEU A 484 4.34 -11.23 3.91
CA LEU A 484 3.66 -11.81 2.75
C LEU A 484 4.37 -13.07 2.21
N LEU A 485 5.71 -13.04 2.21
CA LEU A 485 6.53 -14.14 1.72
C LEU A 485 6.50 -15.34 2.68
N GLU A 486 6.51 -15.11 3.99
CA GLU A 486 6.39 -16.17 5.00
C GLU A 486 5.01 -16.86 4.93
N VAL A 487 3.92 -16.09 4.78
CA VAL A 487 2.57 -16.66 4.61
C VAL A 487 2.48 -17.48 3.32
N ARG A 488 3.12 -17.02 2.23
CA ARG A 488 3.14 -17.75 0.97
C ARG A 488 3.94 -19.05 1.07
N ALA A 489 5.13 -19.00 1.67
CA ALA A 489 5.94 -20.19 1.93
C ALA A 489 5.21 -21.21 2.79
N LEU A 490 4.46 -20.74 3.80
CA LEU A 490 3.63 -21.60 4.65
C LEU A 490 2.49 -22.28 3.89
N LEU A 491 1.80 -21.54 3.01
CA LEU A 491 0.75 -22.10 2.15
C LEU A 491 1.29 -23.10 1.12
N ASP A 492 2.49 -22.85 0.59
CA ASP A 492 3.13 -23.74 -0.39
C ASP A 492 3.63 -25.04 0.28
N ALA A 493 4.12 -24.97 1.52
CA ALA A 493 4.57 -26.14 2.30
C ALA A 493 3.43 -26.94 2.95
N ALA A 494 2.31 -26.31 3.28
CA ALA A 494 1.18 -26.96 3.95
C ALA A 494 0.45 -27.96 3.04
N ASP A 495 0.01 -29.07 3.63
CA ASP A 495 -0.95 -30.01 3.07
C ASP A 495 -2.38 -29.42 3.03
N GLU A 496 -3.28 -30.06 2.29
CA GLU A 496 -4.62 -29.51 1.99
C GLU A 496 -5.44 -29.07 3.23
N PRO A 497 -5.58 -29.88 4.30
CA PRO A 497 -6.30 -29.45 5.50
C PRO A 497 -5.55 -28.36 6.30
N THR A 498 -4.22 -28.34 6.28
CA THR A 498 -3.42 -27.28 6.92
C THR A 498 -3.47 -25.97 6.15
N ARG A 499 -3.64 -26.00 4.82
CA ARG A 499 -3.88 -24.79 4.01
C ARG A 499 -5.14 -24.06 4.46
N TRP A 500 -6.24 -24.77 4.72
CA TRP A 500 -7.45 -24.15 5.25
C TRP A 500 -7.20 -23.53 6.62
N LEU A 501 -6.44 -24.23 7.46
CA LEU A 501 -6.07 -23.79 8.80
C LEU A 501 -5.26 -22.48 8.77
N VAL A 502 -4.39 -22.30 7.77
CA VAL A 502 -3.63 -21.06 7.57
C VAL A 502 -4.51 -19.93 7.04
N MET A 503 -5.49 -20.23 6.16
CA MET A 503 -6.31 -19.21 5.48
C MET A 503 -7.46 -18.66 6.35
N LEU A 504 -8.06 -19.48 7.21
CA LEU A 504 -9.22 -19.10 8.03
C LEU A 504 -8.96 -17.95 9.02
N PRO A 505 -7.80 -17.88 9.72
CA PRO A 505 -7.45 -16.73 10.55
C PRO A 505 -7.42 -15.38 9.81
N PHE A 506 -7.09 -15.38 8.51
CA PHE A 506 -7.13 -14.18 7.66
C PHE A 506 -8.56 -13.76 7.26
N CYS A 507 -9.58 -14.49 7.67
CA CYS A 507 -10.97 -14.06 7.56
C CYS A 507 -11.45 -13.36 8.85
N GLY A 508 -10.64 -13.37 9.93
CA GLY A 508 -10.98 -12.80 11.24
C GLY A 508 -11.52 -13.82 12.25
N LEU A 509 -11.21 -15.11 12.06
CA LEU A 509 -11.54 -16.15 13.03
C LEU A 509 -10.40 -16.30 14.03
N SER A 510 -10.77 -16.41 15.31
CA SER A 510 -9.83 -16.70 16.40
C SER A 510 -9.52 -18.19 16.52
N ARG A 511 -8.45 -18.54 17.23
CA ARG A 511 -8.01 -19.93 17.48
C ARG A 511 -9.16 -20.86 17.93
N ASP A 512 -9.94 -20.42 18.92
CA ASP A 512 -11.03 -21.22 19.49
C ASP A 512 -12.22 -21.35 18.51
N GLU A 513 -12.48 -20.31 17.72
CA GLU A 513 -13.55 -20.32 16.71
C GLU A 513 -13.21 -21.28 15.58
N VAL A 514 -11.95 -21.31 15.14
CA VAL A 514 -11.46 -22.24 14.11
C VAL A 514 -11.66 -23.69 14.56
N ALA A 515 -11.29 -24.03 15.79
CA ALA A 515 -11.47 -25.39 16.32
C ALA A 515 -12.96 -25.81 16.42
N SER A 516 -13.88 -24.86 16.57
CA SER A 516 -15.32 -25.14 16.69
C SER A 516 -16.09 -25.20 15.35
N LEU A 517 -15.40 -25.03 14.21
CA LEU A 517 -16.04 -25.02 12.89
C LEU A 517 -16.45 -26.41 12.41
N SER A 518 -17.61 -26.48 11.77
CA SER A 518 -18.17 -27.66 11.11
C SER A 518 -18.71 -27.29 9.74
N TRP A 519 -18.94 -28.29 8.89
CA TRP A 519 -19.33 -28.06 7.49
C TRP A 519 -20.64 -27.27 7.34
N GLN A 520 -21.61 -27.42 8.26
CA GLN A 520 -22.86 -26.64 8.28
C GLN A 520 -22.66 -25.12 8.46
N HIS A 521 -21.51 -24.70 8.97
CA HIS A 521 -21.20 -23.28 9.20
C HIS A 521 -20.65 -22.60 7.93
N LEU A 522 -20.36 -23.36 6.88
CA LEU A 522 -19.79 -22.89 5.62
C LEU A 522 -20.87 -22.85 4.54
N ASP A 523 -21.22 -21.65 4.10
CA ASP A 523 -22.04 -21.43 2.90
C ASP A 523 -21.09 -21.22 1.71
N LEU A 524 -20.70 -22.33 1.09
CA LEU A 524 -19.75 -22.32 -0.02
C LEU A 524 -20.33 -21.68 -1.28
N ASP A 525 -21.65 -21.67 -1.47
CA ASP A 525 -22.29 -21.09 -2.65
C ASP A 525 -22.34 -19.56 -2.56
N ALA A 526 -22.64 -19.02 -1.38
CA ALA A 526 -22.59 -17.58 -1.13
C ALA A 526 -21.16 -17.08 -0.82
N GLY A 527 -20.20 -17.98 -0.60
CA GLY A 527 -18.83 -17.65 -0.20
C GLY A 527 -18.76 -17.03 1.19
N ARG A 528 -19.50 -17.58 2.16
CA ARG A 528 -19.61 -17.02 3.52
C ARG A 528 -19.39 -18.07 4.59
N VAL A 529 -18.83 -17.67 5.73
CA VAL A 529 -18.73 -18.50 6.94
C VAL A 529 -19.53 -17.86 8.07
N ARG A 530 -20.39 -18.65 8.72
CA ARG A 530 -21.15 -18.26 9.90
C ARG A 530 -20.39 -18.72 11.14
N VAL A 531 -19.87 -17.77 11.92
CA VAL A 531 -19.11 -18.09 13.14
C VAL A 531 -20.08 -18.29 14.30
N PRO A 532 -20.15 -19.49 14.91
CA PRO A 532 -21.01 -19.73 16.08
C PRO A 532 -20.41 -19.12 17.36
N GLY A 533 -21.25 -18.74 18.34
CA GLY A 533 -20.81 -18.34 19.70
C GLY A 533 -21.23 -16.94 20.15
N ARG A 534 -20.51 -16.39 21.16
CA ARG A 534 -20.82 -15.11 21.85
C ARG A 534 -20.66 -13.84 20.96
N GLY A 535 -20.33 -14.00 19.68
CA GLY A 535 -20.15 -12.93 18.71
C GLY A 535 -20.53 -13.41 17.30
N GLU A 536 -21.73 -13.99 17.20
CA GLU A 536 -22.26 -14.55 15.95
C GLU A 536 -22.20 -13.53 14.82
N ARG A 537 -21.53 -13.92 13.73
CA ARG A 537 -21.29 -13.06 12.57
C ARG A 537 -21.12 -13.89 11.31
N VAL A 538 -21.35 -13.23 10.18
CA VAL A 538 -21.13 -13.81 8.86
C VAL A 538 -19.95 -13.10 8.22
N LEU A 539 -18.91 -13.86 7.88
CA LEU A 539 -17.67 -13.36 7.28
C LEU A 539 -17.59 -13.81 5.82
N ALA A 540 -16.97 -13.00 4.98
CA ALA A 540 -16.72 -13.35 3.59
C ALA A 540 -15.52 -14.32 3.49
N LEU A 541 -15.68 -15.39 2.71
CA LEU A 541 -14.60 -16.34 2.42
C LEU A 541 -13.87 -15.91 1.13
N PRO A 542 -12.53 -15.85 1.14
CA PRO A 542 -11.74 -15.65 -0.08
C PRO A 542 -12.04 -16.74 -1.11
N ALA A 543 -12.08 -16.37 -2.39
CA ALA A 543 -12.41 -17.29 -3.47
C ALA A 543 -11.52 -18.54 -3.49
N LEU A 544 -10.22 -18.39 -3.22
CA LEU A 544 -9.26 -19.49 -3.14
C LEU A 544 -9.62 -20.52 -2.06
N LEU A 545 -10.10 -20.04 -0.90
CA LEU A 545 -10.51 -20.90 0.21
C LEU A 545 -11.83 -21.59 -0.10
N ALA A 546 -12.81 -20.85 -0.65
CA ALA A 546 -14.09 -21.40 -1.04
C ALA A 546 -13.94 -22.51 -2.11
N THR A 547 -13.02 -22.35 -3.07
CA THR A 547 -12.73 -23.39 -4.07
C THR A 547 -12.08 -24.63 -3.45
N ALA A 548 -11.13 -24.45 -2.53
CA ALA A 548 -10.45 -25.56 -1.86
C ALA A 548 -11.42 -26.35 -0.95
N LEU A 549 -12.23 -25.65 -0.15
CA LEU A 549 -13.23 -26.28 0.71
C LEU A 549 -14.33 -26.99 -0.08
N ARG A 550 -14.72 -26.48 -1.26
CA ARG A 550 -15.70 -27.14 -2.14
C ARG A 550 -15.17 -28.46 -2.71
N ALA A 551 -13.87 -28.55 -2.98
CA ALA A 551 -13.25 -29.77 -3.48
C ALA A 551 -13.23 -30.90 -2.42
N ALA A 552 -13.19 -30.54 -1.15
CA ALA A 552 -13.10 -31.47 -0.03
C ALA A 552 -14.39 -31.57 0.83
N ALA A 553 -15.52 -31.10 0.29
CA ALA A 553 -16.76 -30.95 1.05
C ALA A 553 -17.25 -32.27 1.68
N GLY A 554 -17.46 -32.24 2.99
CA GLY A 554 -17.92 -33.38 3.80
C GLY A 554 -19.39 -33.30 4.24
N PRO A 555 -19.86 -34.28 5.04
CA PRO A 555 -21.20 -34.26 5.64
C PRO A 555 -21.42 -33.02 6.51
N ALA A 556 -22.59 -32.38 6.41
CA ALA A 556 -22.86 -31.09 7.06
C ALA A 556 -22.61 -31.07 8.58
N ALA A 557 -22.86 -32.17 9.30
CA ALA A 557 -22.68 -32.27 10.74
C ALA A 557 -21.26 -32.60 11.20
N ALA A 558 -20.34 -32.93 10.28
CA ALA A 558 -18.97 -33.28 10.62
C ALA A 558 -18.14 -32.01 10.94
N PRO A 559 -17.17 -32.10 11.88
CA PRO A 559 -16.21 -31.02 12.09
C PRO A 559 -15.31 -30.85 10.86
N LEU A 560 -14.75 -29.65 10.69
CA LEU A 560 -13.90 -29.36 9.54
C LEU A 560 -12.57 -30.13 9.60
N TRP A 561 -12.05 -30.32 10.81
CA TRP A 561 -10.94 -31.23 11.09
C TRP A 561 -11.43 -32.32 12.03
N ALA A 562 -11.30 -33.57 11.60
CA ALA A 562 -11.67 -34.74 12.39
C ALA A 562 -10.46 -35.66 12.58
N ASP A 563 -10.35 -36.27 13.75
CA ASP A 563 -9.38 -37.35 13.99
C ASP A 563 -9.80 -38.64 13.26
N ALA A 564 -9.01 -39.71 13.42
CA ALA A 564 -9.30 -41.01 12.80
C ALA A 564 -10.64 -41.63 13.26
N ASP A 565 -11.16 -41.20 14.41
CA ASP A 565 -12.41 -41.67 15.02
C ASP A 565 -13.60 -40.73 14.73
N GLY A 566 -13.39 -39.67 13.92
CA GLY A 566 -14.41 -38.70 13.52
C GLY A 566 -14.74 -37.63 14.56
N GLN A 567 -13.94 -37.50 15.63
CA GLN A 567 -14.08 -36.46 16.64
C GLN A 567 -13.37 -35.16 16.20
N PRO A 568 -13.86 -33.97 16.63
CA PRO A 568 -13.19 -32.72 16.30
C PRO A 568 -11.80 -32.63 16.93
N LEU A 569 -10.78 -32.25 16.14
CA LEU A 569 -9.46 -31.95 16.70
C LEU A 569 -9.52 -30.73 17.61
N ASP A 570 -8.78 -30.79 18.72
CA ASP A 570 -8.71 -29.68 19.65
C ASP A 570 -7.80 -28.54 19.16
N ALA A 571 -7.89 -27.38 19.81
CA ALA A 571 -7.09 -26.21 19.43
C ALA A 571 -5.57 -26.40 19.68
N ALA A 572 -5.14 -27.42 20.41
CA ALA A 572 -3.72 -27.72 20.65
C ALA A 572 -3.16 -28.63 19.54
N GLU A 573 -3.95 -29.59 19.08
CA GLU A 573 -3.64 -30.46 17.95
C GLU A 573 -3.58 -29.68 16.64
N LEU A 574 -4.49 -28.73 16.43
CA LEU A 574 -4.44 -27.83 15.27
C LEU A 574 -3.17 -26.95 15.29
N GLU A 575 -2.76 -26.44 16.45
CA GLU A 575 -1.49 -25.70 16.58
C GLU A 575 -0.28 -26.61 16.31
N ALA A 576 -0.32 -27.87 16.74
CA ALA A 576 0.73 -28.84 16.44
C ALA A 576 0.81 -29.13 14.93
N MET A 577 -0.34 -29.25 14.26
CA MET A 577 -0.45 -29.43 12.81
C MET A 577 0.13 -28.24 12.06
N LEU A 578 -0.18 -27.02 12.50
CA LEU A 578 0.41 -25.79 11.99
C LEU A 578 1.93 -25.74 12.24
N ALA A 579 2.40 -26.13 13.43
CA ALA A 579 3.81 -26.13 13.78
C ALA A 579 4.62 -27.07 12.87
N CYS A 580 4.06 -28.21 12.46
CA CYS A 580 4.68 -29.09 11.46
C CYS A 580 4.88 -28.37 10.12
N ALA A 581 3.83 -27.75 9.58
CA ALA A 581 3.92 -26.99 8.32
C ALA A 581 4.88 -25.78 8.42
N VAL A 582 4.98 -25.13 9.58
CA VAL A 582 5.95 -24.05 9.82
C VAL A 582 7.39 -24.58 9.80
N CYS A 583 7.63 -25.76 10.38
CA CYS A 583 8.94 -26.40 10.32
C CYS A 583 9.30 -26.79 8.88
N ASP A 584 8.35 -27.35 8.13
CA ASP A 584 8.55 -27.75 6.74
C ASP A 584 8.79 -26.55 5.81
N ALA A 585 8.18 -25.41 6.10
CA ALA A 585 8.40 -24.15 5.39
C ALA A 585 9.76 -23.49 5.67
N GLY A 586 10.53 -23.98 6.66
CA GLY A 586 11.86 -23.45 6.99
C GLY A 586 11.85 -22.02 7.54
N LEU A 587 10.75 -21.59 8.17
CA LEU A 587 10.59 -20.21 8.63
C LEU A 587 11.44 -19.91 9.88
N SER A 588 11.96 -18.69 9.96
CA SER A 588 12.73 -18.23 11.12
C SER A 588 11.83 -18.08 12.35
N ARG A 589 12.33 -18.44 13.54
CA ARG A 589 11.60 -18.40 14.84
C ARG A 589 10.24 -19.13 14.80
N PRO A 590 10.21 -20.46 14.58
CA PRO A 590 8.98 -21.22 14.41
C PRO A 590 8.08 -21.21 15.66
N ALA A 591 8.67 -21.12 16.86
CA ALA A 591 7.92 -21.10 18.12
C ALA A 591 7.00 -19.87 18.32
N GLU A 592 7.18 -18.82 17.53
CA GLU A 592 6.35 -17.60 17.58
C GLU A 592 5.23 -17.59 16.51
N ILE A 593 5.19 -18.60 15.64
CA ILE A 593 4.22 -18.70 14.53
C ILE A 593 3.12 -19.70 14.92
N GLY A 594 2.01 -19.17 15.44
CA GLY A 594 0.80 -19.94 15.75
C GLY A 594 -0.45 -19.30 15.14
N LEU A 595 -1.64 -19.86 15.45
CA LEU A 595 -2.91 -19.35 14.94
C LEU A 595 -3.18 -17.91 15.39
N ASP A 596 -2.77 -17.57 16.61
CA ASP A 596 -2.85 -16.19 17.13
C ASP A 596 -1.94 -15.22 16.38
N ALA A 597 -0.80 -15.67 15.86
CA ALA A 597 0.13 -14.86 15.07
C ALA A 597 -0.43 -14.58 13.66
N LEU A 598 -1.05 -15.60 13.03
CA LEU A 598 -1.76 -15.43 11.75
C LEU A 598 -2.95 -14.47 11.88
N HIS A 599 -3.76 -14.68 12.92
CA HIS A 599 -4.88 -13.81 13.22
C HIS A 599 -4.40 -12.37 13.52
N HIS A 600 -3.36 -12.19 14.32
CA HIS A 600 -2.76 -10.88 14.58
C HIS A 600 -2.27 -10.19 13.30
N SER A 601 -1.60 -10.94 12.40
CA SER A 601 -1.09 -10.42 11.12
C SER A 601 -2.21 -9.88 10.23
N TYR A 602 -3.38 -10.53 10.26
CA TYR A 602 -4.57 -10.03 9.58
C TYR A 602 -5.10 -8.74 10.20
N LEU A 603 -5.20 -8.66 11.53
CA LEU A 603 -5.67 -7.46 12.21
C LEU A 603 -4.73 -6.27 12.02
N ALA A 604 -3.41 -6.51 12.09
CA ALA A 604 -2.39 -5.51 11.79
C ALA A 604 -2.54 -4.98 10.36
N PHE A 605 -2.80 -5.85 9.38
CA PHE A 605 -3.05 -5.46 7.99
C PHE A 605 -4.28 -4.56 7.85
N LEU A 606 -5.41 -4.89 8.47
CA LEU A 606 -6.63 -4.07 8.41
C LEU A 606 -6.44 -2.70 9.10
N VAL A 607 -5.78 -2.68 10.25
CA VAL A 607 -5.57 -1.45 11.02
C VAL A 607 -4.60 -0.49 10.30
N ARG A 608 -3.57 -1.02 9.62
CA ARG A 608 -2.64 -0.21 8.81
C ARG A 608 -3.29 0.44 7.58
N GLN A 609 -4.38 -0.14 7.07
CA GLN A 609 -5.21 0.49 6.03
C GLN A 609 -6.04 1.67 6.56
N GLY A 610 -6.08 1.89 7.88
CA GLY A 610 -6.86 2.94 8.50
C GLY A 610 -8.25 2.52 8.95
N LEU A 611 -8.53 1.22 9.12
CA LEU A 611 -9.82 0.75 9.66
C LEU A 611 -10.08 1.34 11.05
N ARG A 612 -11.30 1.87 11.25
CA ARG A 612 -11.75 2.32 12.58
C ARG A 612 -11.77 1.14 13.56
N LEU A 613 -11.08 1.27 14.71
CA LEU A 613 -10.99 0.20 15.72
C LEU A 613 -12.34 -0.28 16.27
N SER A 614 -13.39 0.57 16.23
CA SER A 614 -14.75 0.15 16.60
C SER A 614 -15.38 -0.81 15.59
N GLU A 615 -15.02 -0.70 14.30
CA GLU A 615 -15.48 -1.59 13.22
C GLU A 615 -14.73 -2.94 13.25
N LEU A 616 -13.49 -2.97 13.78
CA LEU A 616 -12.71 -4.21 13.92
C LEU A 616 -13.48 -5.29 14.73
N ARG A 617 -14.28 -4.85 15.72
CA ARG A 617 -15.14 -5.75 16.51
C ARG A 617 -16.20 -6.48 15.68
N ARG A 618 -16.63 -5.92 14.54
CA ARG A 618 -17.57 -6.59 13.63
C ARG A 618 -16.93 -7.77 12.90
N LEU A 619 -15.61 -7.76 12.69
CA LEU A 619 -14.86 -8.84 12.04
C LEU A 619 -14.33 -9.88 13.02
N VAL A 620 -13.89 -9.46 14.21
CA VAL A 620 -13.22 -10.34 15.19
C VAL A 620 -14.17 -10.88 16.28
N GLY A 621 -15.38 -10.33 16.36
CA GLY A 621 -16.34 -10.72 17.39
C GLY A 621 -16.01 -10.15 18.77
N ALA A 622 -16.37 -10.86 19.83
CA ALA A 622 -16.29 -10.38 21.22
C ALA A 622 -14.85 -10.41 21.78
N THR A 623 -13.99 -9.50 21.34
CA THR A 623 -12.64 -9.31 21.89
C THR A 623 -12.65 -8.29 23.04
N SER A 624 -11.72 -8.42 24.00
CA SER A 624 -11.59 -7.45 25.10
C SER A 624 -11.19 -6.07 24.59
N SER A 625 -11.82 -5.01 25.11
CA SER A 625 -11.51 -3.61 24.72
C SER A 625 -10.04 -3.24 24.96
N ALA A 626 -9.38 -3.87 25.94
CA ALA A 626 -7.95 -3.70 26.21
C ALA A 626 -7.07 -4.23 25.07
N ARG A 627 -7.41 -5.37 24.46
CA ARG A 627 -6.68 -5.94 23.33
C ARG A 627 -6.88 -5.08 22.06
N LEU A 628 -8.09 -4.54 21.85
CA LEU A 628 -8.38 -3.63 20.73
C LEU A 628 -7.60 -2.30 20.84
N ALA A 629 -7.46 -1.75 22.04
CA ALA A 629 -6.69 -0.54 22.28
C ALA A 629 -5.20 -0.70 21.93
N GLY A 630 -4.64 -1.91 22.11
CA GLY A 630 -3.25 -2.23 21.75
C GLY A 630 -2.95 -2.06 20.25
N TYR A 631 -3.95 -2.24 19.37
CA TYR A 631 -3.80 -2.01 17.94
C TYR A 631 -3.77 -0.53 17.54
N GLY A 632 -4.10 0.39 18.44
CA GLY A 632 -4.03 1.83 18.17
C GLY A 632 -2.64 2.30 17.75
N VAL A 633 -1.58 1.63 18.21
CA VAL A 633 -0.19 1.92 17.82
C VAL A 633 0.06 1.70 16.32
N LEU A 634 -0.69 0.79 15.69
CA LEU A 634 -0.55 0.45 14.27
C LEU A 634 -1.46 1.29 13.35
N SER A 635 -2.32 2.13 13.92
CA SER A 635 -3.28 2.94 13.17
C SER A 635 -2.58 4.16 12.55
N PRO A 636 -2.77 4.45 11.25
CA PRO A 636 -2.20 5.65 10.64
C PRO A 636 -2.78 6.93 11.25
N PRO A 637 -2.07 8.07 11.20
CA PRO A 637 -2.54 9.35 11.73
C PRO A 637 -3.58 10.00 10.81
N MET A 638 -4.71 9.32 10.57
CA MET A 638 -5.82 9.75 9.73
C MET A 638 -7.16 9.37 10.35
N PRO A 639 -8.28 10.01 9.97
CA PRO A 639 -9.62 9.59 10.40
C PRO A 639 -9.90 8.14 10.01
N GLY A 640 -10.36 7.32 10.96
CA GLY A 640 -10.62 5.90 10.72
C GLY A 640 -11.72 5.67 9.68
N LEU A 641 -11.40 4.85 8.67
CA LEU A 641 -12.26 4.42 7.57
C LEU A 641 -13.28 3.35 8.01
N ALA A 642 -14.39 3.27 7.29
CA ALA A 642 -15.40 2.24 7.50
C ALA A 642 -14.98 0.90 6.85
N LEU A 643 -15.59 -0.21 7.28
CA LEU A 643 -15.25 -1.55 6.80
C LEU A 643 -15.47 -1.70 5.28
N GLU A 644 -16.44 -0.96 4.73
CA GLU A 644 -16.79 -0.99 3.30
C GLU A 644 -15.78 -0.24 2.41
N GLN A 645 -14.86 0.53 3.02
CA GLN A 645 -13.89 1.38 2.33
C GLN A 645 -12.48 0.77 2.29
N ILE A 646 -12.29 -0.38 2.94
CA ILE A 646 -11.00 -1.05 3.06
C ILE A 646 -11.04 -2.43 2.41
N ASP A 647 -9.88 -2.95 2.04
CA ASP A 647 -9.78 -4.28 1.48
C ASP A 647 -9.67 -5.32 2.60
N THR A 648 -10.68 -6.18 2.72
CA THR A 648 -10.71 -7.26 3.71
C THR A 648 -9.95 -8.50 3.26
N THR A 649 -9.53 -8.58 1.99
CA THR A 649 -8.82 -9.77 1.49
C THR A 649 -7.32 -9.61 1.69
N TYR A 650 -6.75 -10.46 2.54
CA TYR A 650 -5.31 -10.47 2.79
C TYR A 650 -4.54 -10.76 1.49
N PRO A 651 -3.45 -10.02 1.16
CA PRO A 651 -2.84 -10.09 -0.17
C PRO A 651 -2.29 -11.47 -0.56
N ALA A 652 -1.86 -12.31 0.40
CA ALA A 652 -1.38 -13.67 0.13
C ALA A 652 -2.48 -14.62 -0.41
N LEU A 653 -3.75 -14.29 -0.15
CA LEU A 653 -4.90 -15.12 -0.49
C LEU A 653 -5.55 -14.74 -1.82
N ARG A 654 -4.98 -13.77 -2.53
CA ARG A 654 -5.43 -13.41 -3.88
C ARG A 654 -4.93 -14.44 -4.89
N PRO A 655 -5.73 -14.76 -5.92
CA PRO A 655 -5.20 -15.49 -7.07
C PRO A 655 -4.03 -14.68 -7.67
N PRO A 656 -2.96 -15.34 -8.16
CA PRO A 656 -1.86 -14.65 -8.81
C PRO A 656 -2.42 -13.84 -9.97
N ALA A 657 -2.14 -12.53 -9.99
CA ALA A 657 -2.51 -11.69 -11.12
C ALA A 657 -1.83 -12.28 -12.36
N LEU A 658 -2.64 -12.76 -13.32
CA LEU A 658 -2.14 -13.04 -14.66
C LEU A 658 -1.41 -11.78 -15.15
N PRO A 659 -0.18 -11.89 -15.67
CA PRO A 659 0.48 -10.74 -16.26
C PRO A 659 -0.45 -10.18 -17.33
N ALA A 660 -0.77 -8.89 -17.24
CA ALA A 660 -1.53 -8.21 -18.25
C ALA A 660 -0.82 -8.41 -19.61
N ALA A 661 -1.51 -9.08 -20.53
CA ALA A 661 -1.10 -9.25 -21.91
C ALA A 661 -1.27 -7.95 -22.69
#